data_AF-A0A8H6KV98-F1
#
_entry.id   AF-A0A8H6KV98-F1
#
_cell.length_a   1.000
_cell.length_b   1.000
_cell.length_c   1.000
_cell.angle_alpha   90.00
_cell.angle_beta   90.00
_cell.angle_gamma   90.00
#
_symmetry.space_group_name_H-M   'P 1'
#
loop_
_entity.id
_entity.type
_entity.pdbx_description
1 polymer ?
#
loop_
_entity_poly.entity_id
_entity_poly.type
_entity_poly.pdbx_seq_one_letter_code
_entity_poly.pdbx_strand_id
1 'polypeptide(L)'
;MADTSGFSVGSTPMEVVEEQGTVLPESTSKSKGRHRVLCGIQRMSSSPSLPRNGRTRSQSNPQRGRGSISCVSLAGPSTAGSSFGGDSYFPAGATASGYASASSSVPPTPSSEVIQFEGIDGRLAVRRVDNAFPASQSPGPQSIGLPGDLRTTSKPQVANPAVPKRNFNFWENMPHEIRVHIFSYLAPRELVRTSRVSKAFHKICFDGQLWTCFDATEFYQVIPAESLARIIMAAGPFIKDLNLRGCVQVEHYKRAEVVVKACKNLVNATLEGCRNFQRNTLHSLLRSNDKLAHLNLTGLTAVTNMSCKIIAESCPQLEMFNVSWCVHMDARGIKTVLEGCPKLKDLRAGEVRGFDNLEVAETLFTTNSLERLVLSGCAELNDRAFKIMVHGEDPEIDILTDRPVVPPRKWRYLDLSRCSRLTTQGVKALGYNVPDLQGLRLSGCTALTDAALEPIVASTPRLTHLELEDLSEITNSLLSEHLAKSPCVPTLEHLSVSYCENLGDSGVLPIIKNCVSLRNIDLDNTRISDLVLAEATYMVSNRSQTTSDKPRPQVGLHMVVYDCQNVTWAGIREVLFRNAQAKPSASDASTFSFAAEAISLKCFYKFQMTVDEHMKRVLRGDLAAANRLERRWADYMQATEEASTAGAGHRRRRRRAREAQILHADEEDGGNGGGRRRGRTVGSCTVM
;
A
#
# COMPACT_ATOMS: atom_id res chain seq x y z
N MET A 1 -59.67 9.09 -61.00
CA MET A 1 -58.66 10.16 -61.03
C MET A 1 -57.33 9.47 -60.71
N ALA A 2 -56.64 8.87 -61.67
CA ALA A 2 -56.04 9.43 -62.90
C ALA A 2 -54.66 10.07 -62.61
N ASP A 3 -53.58 9.77 -63.34
CA ASP A 3 -53.40 8.73 -64.38
C ASP A 3 -51.90 8.48 -64.67
N THR A 4 -51.53 7.27 -65.17
CA THR A 4 -50.33 6.94 -66.00
C THR A 4 -48.89 7.22 -65.46
N SER A 5 -47.77 6.60 -65.90
CA SER A 5 -47.46 5.49 -66.85
C SER A 5 -45.99 5.00 -66.72
N GLY A 6 -45.69 3.74 -67.14
CA GLY A 6 -44.33 3.23 -67.51
C GLY A 6 -43.54 2.53 -66.38
N PHE A 7 -43.04 1.27 -66.41
CA PHE A 7 -42.61 0.31 -67.46
C PHE A 7 -41.42 0.77 -68.34
N SER A 8 -40.36 -0.01 -68.63
CA SER A 8 -40.02 -1.43 -68.29
C SER A 8 -38.58 -1.88 -68.71
N VAL A 9 -38.10 -3.05 -68.20
CA VAL A 9 -36.96 -3.90 -68.70
C VAL A 9 -35.53 -3.30 -68.57
N GLY A 10 -34.43 -4.05 -68.32
CA GLY A 10 -34.24 -5.44 -67.91
C GLY A 10 -32.90 -6.09 -68.36
N SER A 11 -32.59 -7.30 -67.84
CA SER A 11 -31.55 -8.29 -68.26
C SER A 11 -30.03 -8.00 -68.10
N THR A 12 -29.29 -9.07 -67.75
CA THR A 12 -27.81 -9.24 -67.67
C THR A 12 -27.22 -9.90 -68.94
N PRO A 13 -25.88 -9.94 -69.14
CA PRO A 13 -25.16 -11.24 -69.05
C PRO A 13 -23.69 -11.19 -68.53
N MET A 14 -22.96 -12.32 -68.64
CA MET A 14 -21.54 -12.57 -68.26
C MET A 14 -20.61 -12.80 -69.51
N GLU A 15 -19.34 -13.18 -69.25
CA GLU A 15 -18.30 -13.82 -70.14
C GLU A 15 -17.29 -12.84 -70.84
N VAL A 16 -15.93 -12.97 -70.89
CA VAL A 16 -14.88 -14.03 -71.11
C VAL A 16 -14.53 -14.19 -72.62
N VAL A 17 -13.29 -14.30 -73.16
CA VAL A 17 -11.88 -14.56 -72.71
C VAL A 17 -10.95 -13.30 -72.86
N GLU A 18 -9.62 -13.23 -73.07
CA GLU A 18 -8.39 -14.09 -73.29
C GLU A 18 -7.37 -13.88 -72.12
N GLU A 19 -6.09 -14.32 -72.01
CA GLU A 19 -4.94 -14.79 -72.85
C GLU A 19 -4.19 -13.72 -73.70
N GLN A 20 -2.85 -13.70 -73.88
CA GLN A 20 -1.75 -14.70 -73.77
C GLN A 20 -0.48 -14.05 -73.12
N GLY A 21 0.57 -14.75 -72.63
CA GLY A 21 0.79 -16.18 -72.40
C GLY A 21 2.28 -16.55 -72.18
N THR A 22 2.57 -17.61 -71.39
CA THR A 22 3.84 -18.41 -71.33
C THR A 22 5.15 -17.69 -70.88
N VAL A 23 6.20 -18.32 -70.32
CA VAL A 23 6.71 -19.71 -70.31
C VAL A 23 7.26 -20.11 -68.91
N LEU A 24 7.14 -21.39 -68.52
CA LEU A 24 7.95 -22.05 -67.48
C LEU A 24 8.85 -23.13 -68.12
N PRO A 25 9.98 -23.52 -67.48
CA PRO A 25 9.91 -24.81 -66.76
C PRO A 25 10.67 -24.85 -65.42
N GLU A 26 10.30 -25.81 -64.57
CA GLU A 26 11.00 -26.16 -63.33
C GLU A 26 12.24 -27.05 -63.58
N SER A 27 13.10 -27.24 -62.56
CA SER A 27 13.56 -28.60 -62.19
C SER A 27 14.33 -28.72 -60.86
N THR A 28 13.74 -29.48 -59.93
CA THR A 28 14.39 -30.49 -59.06
C THR A 28 15.57 -30.13 -58.12
N SER A 29 15.25 -30.12 -56.81
CA SER A 29 15.90 -30.88 -55.71
C SER A 29 17.41 -31.23 -55.72
N LYS A 30 18.07 -31.05 -54.57
CA LYS A 30 18.54 -32.19 -53.72
C LYS A 30 19.09 -31.79 -52.34
N SER A 31 19.30 -32.80 -51.50
CA SER A 31 19.61 -32.76 -50.06
C SER A 31 21.10 -32.98 -49.71
N LYS A 32 21.45 -32.77 -48.43
CA LYS A 32 22.74 -33.04 -47.72
C LYS A 32 23.73 -31.86 -47.76
N GLY A 33 24.59 -31.64 -46.76
CA GLY A 33 24.84 -32.43 -45.54
C GLY A 33 25.61 -31.67 -44.43
N ARG A 34 25.88 -32.36 -43.31
CA ARG A 34 26.52 -31.82 -42.08
C ARG A 34 28.05 -31.68 -42.20
N HIS A 35 28.66 -30.67 -41.56
CA HIS A 35 29.68 -30.74 -40.48
C HIS A 35 30.42 -29.37 -40.29
N ARG A 36 30.63 -28.88 -39.05
CA ARG A 36 31.86 -28.93 -38.19
C ARG A 36 33.17 -28.46 -38.85
N VAL A 37 34.11 -27.74 -38.18
CA VAL A 37 34.14 -27.00 -36.88
C VAL A 37 35.49 -26.24 -36.74
N LEU A 38 35.61 -25.35 -35.73
CA LEU A 38 36.83 -24.82 -35.07
C LEU A 38 37.74 -23.76 -35.76
N CYS A 39 37.82 -22.62 -35.07
CA CYS A 39 39.02 -21.89 -34.60
C CYS A 39 40.33 -21.80 -35.43
N GLY A 40 40.81 -20.56 -35.58
CA GLY A 40 42.24 -20.23 -35.74
C GLY A 40 42.62 -19.04 -34.86
N ILE A 41 43.60 -19.21 -33.97
CA ILE A 41 44.20 -18.15 -33.13
C ILE A 41 45.60 -17.84 -33.68
N GLN A 42 45.92 -16.56 -33.92
CA GLN A 42 47.26 -15.91 -33.95
C GLN A 42 47.13 -14.50 -34.57
N ARG A 43 47.98 -13.50 -34.32
CA ARG A 43 48.92 -13.18 -33.21
C ARG A 43 49.40 -11.71 -33.38
N MET A 44 50.20 -11.20 -32.43
CA MET A 44 51.19 -10.11 -32.61
C MET A 44 50.70 -8.68 -32.94
N SER A 45 50.61 -7.85 -31.89
CA SER A 45 51.26 -6.53 -31.77
C SER A 45 51.68 -5.72 -33.02
N SER A 46 51.12 -4.51 -33.14
CA SER A 46 51.90 -3.25 -33.30
C SER A 46 51.03 -2.01 -33.05
N SER A 47 51.51 -1.06 -32.25
CA SER A 47 51.01 0.34 -32.24
C SER A 47 51.91 1.21 -33.12
N PRO A 48 51.40 2.32 -33.70
CA PRO A 48 51.65 3.60 -33.04
C PRO A 48 50.55 4.68 -33.19
N SER A 49 50.79 5.84 -32.55
CA SER A 49 50.25 7.19 -32.83
C SER A 49 48.74 7.49 -32.64
N LEU A 50 48.48 8.38 -31.68
CA LEU A 50 47.29 9.24 -31.55
C LEU A 50 47.25 10.28 -32.70
N PRO A 51 46.07 10.82 -33.10
CA PRO A 51 45.51 11.97 -32.36
C PRO A 51 43.97 12.02 -32.19
N ARG A 52 43.54 12.15 -30.93
CA ARG A 52 42.63 13.20 -30.42
C ARG A 52 41.49 13.71 -31.35
N ASN A 53 40.24 13.26 -31.12
CA ASN A 53 39.14 14.14 -30.68
C ASN A 53 37.79 13.43 -30.39
N GLY A 54 37.01 14.03 -29.48
CA GLY A 54 35.54 14.13 -29.52
C GLY A 54 34.65 12.86 -29.64
N ARG A 55 34.06 12.44 -28.52
CA ARG A 55 32.69 11.86 -28.53
C ARG A 55 31.72 12.87 -27.92
N THR A 56 30.57 13.03 -28.56
CA THR A 56 29.50 13.96 -28.18
C THR A 56 28.73 13.50 -26.94
N ARG A 57 28.24 14.45 -26.14
CA ARG A 57 27.29 14.20 -25.06
C ARG A 57 25.87 14.11 -25.60
N SER A 58 25.04 13.30 -24.93
CA SER A 58 23.58 13.38 -25.04
C SER A 58 23.06 14.71 -24.47
N GLN A 59 22.17 15.34 -25.24
CA GLN A 59 21.08 16.16 -24.71
C GLN A 59 19.82 15.25 -24.69
N SER A 60 18.68 15.61 -24.10
CA SER A 60 18.26 16.90 -23.51
C SER A 60 17.40 16.67 -22.26
N ASN A 61 17.28 17.71 -21.43
CA ASN A 61 16.19 17.86 -20.46
C ASN A 61 15.83 19.37 -20.42
N PRO A 62 14.67 19.79 -20.96
CA PRO A 62 14.41 21.20 -21.24
C PRO A 62 13.80 22.01 -20.06
N GLN A 63 13.69 23.32 -20.28
CA GLN A 63 12.96 24.31 -19.48
C GLN A 63 13.44 24.59 -18.03
N ARG A 64 14.44 25.47 -17.91
CA ARG A 64 14.42 26.52 -16.88
C ARG A 64 14.90 27.86 -17.43
N GLY A 65 14.05 28.89 -17.31
CA GLY A 65 14.42 30.31 -17.29
C GLY A 65 14.93 30.99 -18.58
N ARG A 66 14.16 31.98 -19.07
CA ARG A 66 14.74 33.29 -19.40
C ARG A 66 14.55 34.20 -18.18
N GLY A 67 15.54 35.03 -17.89
CA GLY A 67 15.41 36.09 -16.89
C GLY A 67 15.17 37.45 -17.55
N SER A 68 14.62 38.38 -16.79
CA SER A 68 14.77 39.82 -17.01
C SER A 68 15.12 40.47 -15.67
N ILE A 69 15.83 41.60 -15.70
CA ILE A 69 16.26 42.33 -14.51
C ILE A 69 15.59 43.70 -14.55
N SER A 70 14.85 44.03 -13.49
CA SER A 70 14.55 45.41 -13.12
C SER A 70 14.72 45.58 -11.62
N CYS A 71 15.13 46.77 -11.21
CA CYS A 71 15.39 47.15 -9.84
C CYS A 71 14.50 48.34 -9.46
N VAL A 72 14.05 48.37 -8.21
CA VAL A 72 13.73 49.60 -7.45
C VAL A 72 13.73 49.21 -5.97
N SER A 73 14.23 50.11 -5.13
CA SER A 73 14.15 50.00 -3.67
C SER A 73 13.27 51.13 -3.14
N LEU A 74 12.36 50.82 -2.22
CA LEU A 74 11.74 51.80 -1.33
C LEU A 74 11.80 51.26 0.11
N ALA A 75 11.78 52.14 1.11
CA ALA A 75 12.22 51.79 2.46
C ALA A 75 11.41 52.47 3.57
N GLY A 76 11.21 51.73 4.66
CA GLY A 76 10.81 52.25 5.97
C GLY A 76 9.31 52.54 6.18
N PRO A 77 8.93 52.99 7.38
CA PRO A 77 9.78 53.24 8.56
C PRO A 77 9.58 52.23 9.71
N SER A 78 10.52 52.24 10.65
CA SER A 78 10.45 51.55 11.94
C SER A 78 9.92 52.48 13.05
N THR A 79 9.15 51.94 14.00
CA THR A 79 8.88 52.58 15.30
C THR A 79 9.54 51.77 16.43
N ALA A 80 9.84 52.43 17.55
CA ALA A 80 10.63 51.88 18.66
C ALA A 80 9.84 51.83 19.98
N GLY A 81 10.21 50.92 20.89
CA GLY A 81 9.56 50.74 22.19
C GLY A 81 10.50 50.19 23.27
N SER A 82 10.99 51.09 24.13
CA SER A 82 11.54 50.93 25.49
C SER A 82 11.91 49.53 26.04
N SER A 83 13.16 49.42 26.53
CA SER A 83 13.62 48.37 27.44
C SER A 83 13.13 48.56 28.88
N PHE A 84 12.99 47.46 29.63
CA PHE A 84 13.13 47.39 31.10
C PHE A 84 13.89 46.10 31.47
N GLY A 85 14.37 45.98 32.71
CA GLY A 85 15.18 44.85 33.17
C GLY A 85 15.09 44.62 34.69
N GLY A 86 15.78 43.58 35.16
CA GLY A 86 15.54 42.95 36.47
C GLY A 86 14.48 41.83 36.37
N ASP A 87 14.54 40.74 37.15
CA ASP A 87 15.55 40.35 38.13
C ASP A 87 15.71 38.82 38.23
N SER A 88 16.82 38.37 38.82
CA SER A 88 17.12 36.96 39.05
C SER A 88 16.67 36.49 40.44
N TYR A 89 15.96 35.36 40.53
CA TYR A 89 15.74 34.66 41.81
C TYR A 89 15.80 33.13 41.67
N PHE A 90 16.66 32.51 42.49
CA PHE A 90 16.55 31.11 42.92
C PHE A 90 15.62 31.02 44.14
N PRO A 91 15.06 29.84 44.44
CA PRO A 91 15.56 29.17 45.66
C PRO A 91 15.73 27.64 45.51
N ALA A 92 16.37 27.04 46.51
CA ALA A 92 16.51 25.59 46.68
C ALA A 92 16.27 25.19 48.15
N GLY A 93 15.95 23.91 48.39
CA GLY A 93 15.58 23.36 49.71
C GLY A 93 14.33 22.49 49.57
N ALA A 94 14.32 21.14 49.63
CA ALA A 94 15.12 20.13 50.33
C ALA A 94 14.76 19.90 51.82
N THR A 95 14.19 18.73 52.11
CA THR A 95 14.18 18.03 53.41
C THR A 95 14.29 16.52 53.14
N ALA A 96 14.83 15.74 54.09
CA ALA A 96 15.08 14.31 53.93
C ALA A 96 15.19 13.56 55.27
N SER A 97 14.95 12.24 55.25
CA SER A 97 15.30 11.18 56.23
C SER A 97 15.04 9.83 55.53
N GLY A 98 15.78 8.73 55.70
CA GLY A 98 16.67 8.27 56.78
C GLY A 98 15.91 7.23 57.65
N TYR A 99 16.39 6.02 57.99
CA TYR A 99 17.71 5.34 57.89
C TYR A 99 17.50 3.79 58.02
N ALA A 100 18.42 2.84 57.80
CA ALA A 100 19.61 2.66 56.94
C ALA A 100 20.19 1.22 57.14
N SER A 101 21.11 0.74 56.27
CA SER A 101 21.96 -0.49 56.44
C SER A 101 21.24 -1.87 56.34
N ALA A 102 21.82 -3.00 55.89
CA ALA A 102 22.98 -3.41 55.06
C ALA A 102 22.80 -4.95 54.74
N SER A 103 23.65 -5.77 54.10
CA SER A 103 25.01 -5.64 53.54
C SER A 103 25.34 -6.74 52.48
N SER A 104 26.47 -6.58 51.77
CA SER A 104 27.26 -7.51 50.91
C SER A 104 26.89 -9.00 50.73
N SER A 105 26.74 -9.47 49.48
CA SER A 105 27.51 -10.59 48.86
C SER A 105 27.10 -10.84 47.39
N VAL A 106 27.87 -11.68 46.66
CA VAL A 106 27.82 -11.89 45.18
C VAL A 106 27.68 -13.42 44.89
N PRO A 107 27.02 -13.85 43.80
CA PRO A 107 26.21 -15.08 43.80
C PRO A 107 26.89 -16.32 43.19
N PRO A 108 26.15 -17.45 43.10
CA PRO A 108 25.92 -18.00 41.75
C PRO A 108 24.47 -18.46 41.48
N THR A 109 24.19 -18.74 40.19
CA THR A 109 23.02 -19.45 39.64
C THR A 109 23.54 -20.60 38.74
N PRO A 110 22.74 -21.43 38.03
CA PRO A 110 21.28 -21.71 38.12
C PRO A 110 20.96 -23.23 38.24
N SER A 111 19.67 -23.62 38.23
CA SER A 111 19.20 -24.96 37.82
C SER A 111 17.72 -24.91 37.39
N SER A 112 17.24 -25.88 36.60
CA SER A 112 15.85 -25.94 36.11
C SER A 112 15.24 -27.34 36.22
N GLU A 113 13.94 -27.41 36.53
CA GLU A 113 13.04 -28.54 36.29
C GLU A 113 11.81 -27.97 35.53
N VAL A 114 11.40 -28.42 34.34
CA VAL A 114 10.98 -29.74 33.84
C VAL A 114 9.55 -30.13 34.27
N ILE A 115 8.66 -30.27 33.27
CA ILE A 115 7.54 -31.24 33.16
C ILE A 115 6.96 -31.16 31.71
N GLN A 116 6.21 -32.18 31.27
CA GLN A 116 5.93 -32.49 29.85
C GLN A 116 4.44 -32.58 29.48
N PHE A 117 4.09 -32.16 28.25
CA PHE A 117 2.98 -32.64 27.38
C PHE A 117 1.53 -32.57 27.97
N GLU A 118 0.41 -32.78 27.25
CA GLU A 118 0.10 -33.26 25.89
C GLU A 118 -1.18 -32.55 25.34
N GLY A 119 -1.44 -32.57 24.02
CA GLY A 119 -2.72 -32.08 23.43
C GLY A 119 -2.68 -31.89 21.90
N ILE A 120 -3.77 -32.25 21.19
CA ILE A 120 -3.77 -32.45 19.72
C ILE A 120 -4.88 -31.64 18.98
N ASP A 121 -4.53 -31.20 17.77
CA ASP A 121 -5.35 -30.66 16.65
C ASP A 121 -6.19 -29.38 16.80
N GLY A 122 -6.38 -28.69 15.65
CA GLY A 122 -7.44 -27.68 15.52
C GLY A 122 -7.31 -26.54 14.49
N ARG A 123 -6.19 -26.36 13.76
CA ARG A 123 -6.04 -25.21 12.83
C ARG A 123 -5.30 -25.48 11.52
N LEU A 124 -6.06 -25.45 10.41
CA LEU A 124 -5.55 -25.14 9.06
C LEU A 124 -5.99 -23.71 8.67
N ALA A 125 -5.16 -22.70 8.94
CA ALA A 125 -5.41 -21.34 8.48
C ALA A 125 -4.13 -20.48 8.39
N VAL A 126 -4.10 -19.58 7.40
CA VAL A 126 -3.21 -18.41 7.23
C VAL A 126 -1.70 -18.68 7.10
N ARG A 127 -1.18 -18.48 5.87
CA ARG A 127 0.21 -18.04 5.67
C ARG A 127 0.33 -16.56 6.06
N ARG A 128 1.05 -16.26 7.14
CA ARG A 128 1.82 -15.01 7.30
C ARG A 128 3.22 -15.38 7.78
N VAL A 129 4.24 -14.80 7.15
CA VAL A 129 5.64 -14.92 7.57
C VAL A 129 6.22 -13.51 7.59
N ASP A 130 6.11 -12.86 8.74
CA ASP A 130 6.85 -11.62 9.01
C ASP A 130 8.32 -11.98 9.23
N ASN A 131 9.17 -11.49 8.33
CA ASN A 131 10.54 -11.99 8.20
C ASN A 131 11.52 -11.15 9.04
N ALA A 132 11.74 -11.56 10.29
CA ALA A 132 12.54 -10.80 11.27
C ALA A 132 13.66 -11.64 11.93
N PHE A 133 14.83 -11.68 11.29
CA PHE A 133 16.06 -12.20 11.91
C PHE A 133 16.81 -11.10 12.68
N PRO A 134 17.27 -11.39 13.90
CA PRO A 134 18.55 -10.92 14.43
C PRO A 134 19.59 -12.05 14.27
N ALA A 135 20.77 -11.75 13.74
CA ALA A 135 21.87 -12.71 13.65
C ALA A 135 22.89 -12.47 14.77
N SER A 136 23.23 -13.53 15.52
CA SER A 136 24.40 -13.51 16.41
C SER A 136 25.00 -14.91 16.59
N GLN A 137 26.22 -15.08 16.06
CA GLN A 137 27.25 -16.04 16.47
C GLN A 137 27.00 -17.53 16.23
N SER A 138 27.97 -18.17 15.56
CA SER A 138 28.10 -19.62 15.43
C SER A 138 29.03 -20.20 16.49
N PRO A 139 28.91 -21.50 16.79
CA PRO A 139 30.07 -22.37 16.58
C PRO A 139 29.72 -23.64 15.77
N GLY A 140 30.75 -24.43 15.46
CA GLY A 140 30.70 -25.55 14.50
C GLY A 140 29.99 -26.83 14.95
N PRO A 141 29.88 -27.83 14.06
CA PRO A 141 29.11 -29.05 14.31
C PRO A 141 29.85 -30.00 15.26
N GLN A 142 29.17 -30.45 16.31
CA GLN A 142 29.58 -31.60 17.11
C GLN A 142 28.57 -32.72 16.97
N SER A 143 29.04 -33.90 16.55
CA SER A 143 28.24 -35.12 16.44
C SER A 143 28.14 -35.80 17.80
N ILE A 144 26.93 -35.91 18.36
CA ILE A 144 26.68 -36.73 19.54
C ILE A 144 26.76 -38.21 19.12
N GLY A 145 27.65 -38.96 19.76
CA GLY A 145 27.83 -40.39 19.53
C GLY A 145 26.86 -41.25 20.33
N LEU A 146 26.50 -42.42 19.79
CA LEU A 146 25.82 -43.47 20.56
C LEU A 146 26.81 -44.11 21.54
N PRO A 147 26.44 -44.34 22.82
CA PRO A 147 27.25 -45.14 23.72
C PRO A 147 27.27 -46.59 23.22
N GLY A 148 28.39 -47.27 23.41
CA GLY A 148 28.52 -48.69 23.10
C GLY A 148 29.11 -49.43 24.28
N ASP A 149 28.85 -50.74 24.32
CA ASP A 149 29.84 -51.67 24.85
C ASP A 149 29.65 -53.05 24.22
N LEU A 150 30.70 -53.56 23.59
CA LEU A 150 31.22 -54.91 23.84
C LEU A 150 32.55 -55.07 23.10
N ARG A 151 33.54 -55.58 23.83
CA ARG A 151 34.95 -55.64 23.42
C ARG A 151 35.21 -56.95 22.65
N THR A 152 36.12 -56.94 21.67
CA THR A 152 37.50 -57.48 21.80
C THR A 152 38.19 -57.72 20.44
N THR A 153 39.39 -57.18 20.30
CA THR A 153 40.60 -57.72 19.60
C THR A 153 40.52 -58.51 18.28
N SER A 154 41.46 -58.15 17.39
CA SER A 154 42.02 -58.94 16.26
C SER A 154 41.19 -59.09 14.98
N LYS A 155 41.86 -58.87 13.84
CA LYS A 155 41.52 -59.43 12.52
C LYS A 155 42.19 -60.81 12.43
N PRO A 156 41.62 -61.78 11.69
CA PRO A 156 41.96 -61.87 10.26
C PRO A 156 40.77 -61.69 9.32
N GLN A 157 41.03 -61.74 8.01
CA GLN A 157 40.01 -61.73 6.96
C GLN A 157 39.42 -63.14 6.77
N VAL A 158 38.09 -63.25 6.70
CA VAL A 158 37.40 -64.30 5.96
C VAL A 158 36.34 -63.61 5.09
N ALA A 159 36.28 -63.97 3.81
CA ALA A 159 35.33 -63.38 2.88
C ALA A 159 33.94 -64.01 3.03
N ASN A 160 32.89 -63.19 3.01
CA ASN A 160 31.55 -63.61 2.65
C ASN A 160 30.76 -62.41 2.08
N PRO A 161 29.68 -62.63 1.30
CA PRO A 161 29.32 -61.73 0.21
C PRO A 161 28.73 -60.40 0.69
N ALA A 162 29.00 -59.35 -0.08
CA ALA A 162 28.39 -58.06 0.10
C ALA A 162 26.88 -58.14 -0.16
N VAL A 163 26.08 -58.14 0.91
CA VAL A 163 24.66 -57.79 0.80
C VAL A 163 24.58 -56.39 0.20
N PRO A 164 24.00 -56.21 -1.00
CA PRO A 164 23.92 -54.88 -1.59
C PRO A 164 23.03 -54.03 -0.70
N LYS A 165 23.59 -52.92 -0.16
CA LYS A 165 22.80 -51.93 0.56
C LYS A 165 21.66 -51.51 -0.38
N ARG A 166 20.41 -51.83 -0.03
CA ARG A 166 19.25 -51.40 -0.80
C ARG A 166 19.31 -49.88 -0.90
N ASN A 167 19.39 -49.35 -2.11
CA ASN A 167 19.39 -47.91 -2.35
C ASN A 167 18.04 -47.36 -1.86
N PHE A 168 18.03 -46.82 -0.64
CA PHE A 168 16.82 -46.28 -0.04
C PHE A 168 16.53 -44.92 -0.67
N ASN A 169 15.88 -44.95 -1.83
CA ASN A 169 15.43 -43.78 -2.54
C ASN A 169 14.27 -43.14 -1.76
N PHE A 170 14.61 -42.30 -0.80
CA PHE A 170 13.70 -41.55 0.08
C PHE A 170 12.51 -40.94 -0.69
N TRP A 171 12.75 -40.37 -1.86
CA TRP A 171 11.72 -39.75 -2.72
C TRP A 171 10.82 -40.73 -3.48
N GLU A 172 11.25 -41.97 -3.69
CA GLU A 172 10.45 -43.02 -4.34
C GLU A 172 9.58 -43.74 -3.31
N ASN A 173 10.14 -44.02 -2.13
CA ASN A 173 9.48 -44.68 -1.01
C ASN A 173 8.52 -43.77 -0.21
N MET A 174 8.53 -42.45 -0.46
CA MET A 174 7.64 -41.50 0.22
C MET A 174 6.22 -41.51 -0.39
N PRO A 175 5.16 -41.52 0.44
CA PRO A 175 3.77 -41.35 0.00
C PRO A 175 3.55 -40.11 -0.87
N HIS A 176 2.55 -40.15 -1.75
CA HIS A 176 2.28 -39.05 -2.70
C HIS A 176 1.83 -37.77 -1.97
N GLU A 177 1.03 -37.96 -0.93
CA GLU A 177 0.45 -36.95 -0.05
C GLU A 177 1.55 -36.14 0.64
N ILE A 178 2.57 -36.82 1.18
CA ILE A 178 3.71 -36.17 1.84
C ILE A 178 4.58 -35.43 0.80
N ARG A 179 4.75 -35.96 -0.42
CA ARG A 179 5.47 -35.25 -1.49
C ARG A 179 4.72 -34.00 -1.94
N VAL A 180 3.40 -34.07 -2.16
CA VAL A 180 2.56 -32.90 -2.47
C VAL A 180 2.61 -31.90 -1.32
N HIS A 181 2.54 -32.35 -0.06
CA HIS A 181 2.64 -31.46 1.09
C HIS A 181 4.00 -30.74 1.18
N ILE A 182 5.12 -31.43 0.98
CA ILE A 182 6.45 -30.79 0.91
C ILE A 182 6.50 -29.75 -0.22
N PHE A 183 5.98 -30.09 -1.40
CA PHE A 183 5.97 -29.17 -2.54
C PHE A 183 5.00 -28.00 -2.32
N SER A 184 3.98 -28.13 -1.48
CA SER A 184 3.05 -27.05 -1.12
C SER A 184 3.72 -25.90 -0.32
N TYR A 185 4.93 -26.10 0.20
CA TYR A 185 5.73 -25.03 0.82
C TYR A 185 6.55 -24.22 -0.19
N LEU A 186 6.69 -24.68 -1.43
CA LEU A 186 7.47 -24.00 -2.48
C LEU A 186 6.65 -22.90 -3.16
N ALA A 187 7.28 -21.78 -3.50
CA ALA A 187 6.64 -20.73 -4.29
C ALA A 187 6.39 -21.19 -5.74
N PRO A 188 5.42 -20.61 -6.49
CA PRO A 188 5.18 -20.93 -7.91
C PRO A 188 6.43 -20.90 -8.79
N ARG A 189 7.32 -19.92 -8.54
CA ARG A 189 8.62 -19.77 -9.21
C ARG A 189 9.58 -20.93 -8.93
N GLU A 190 9.46 -21.56 -7.77
CA GLU A 190 10.29 -22.65 -7.28
C GLU A 190 9.73 -24.01 -7.71
N LEU A 191 8.40 -24.17 -7.76
CA LEU A 191 7.73 -25.29 -8.42
C LEU A 191 8.15 -25.42 -9.90
N VAL A 192 8.15 -24.31 -10.64
CA VAL A 192 8.61 -24.32 -12.04
C VAL A 192 10.11 -24.63 -12.16
N ARG A 193 10.94 -24.23 -11.19
CA ARG A 193 12.38 -24.59 -11.14
C ARG A 193 12.60 -26.07 -10.82
N THR A 194 11.94 -26.60 -9.79
CA THR A 194 12.05 -28.01 -9.34
C THR A 194 11.50 -28.98 -10.38
N SER A 195 10.54 -28.55 -11.22
CA SER A 195 10.05 -29.34 -12.37
C SER A 195 11.14 -29.74 -13.39
N ARG A 196 12.34 -29.15 -13.30
CA ARG A 196 13.51 -29.46 -14.14
C ARG A 196 14.45 -30.52 -13.55
N VAL A 197 14.25 -30.95 -12.30
CA VAL A 197 15.18 -31.82 -11.56
C VAL A 197 15.01 -33.30 -11.93
N SER A 198 13.77 -33.77 -12.07
CA SER A 198 13.45 -35.17 -12.38
C SER A 198 12.07 -35.27 -13.04
N LYS A 199 11.83 -36.34 -13.83
CA LYS A 199 10.49 -36.64 -14.38
C LYS A 199 9.44 -36.85 -13.29
N ALA A 200 9.83 -37.41 -12.15
CA ALA A 200 8.93 -37.58 -10.99
C ALA A 200 8.57 -36.22 -10.38
N PHE A 201 9.56 -35.36 -10.14
CA PHE A 201 9.35 -34.00 -9.65
C PHE A 201 8.51 -33.19 -10.64
N HIS A 202 8.76 -33.30 -11.94
CA HIS A 202 7.95 -32.69 -12.98
C HIS A 202 6.47 -33.06 -12.83
N LYS A 203 6.14 -34.35 -12.68
CA LYS A 203 4.74 -34.78 -12.48
C LYS A 203 4.12 -34.16 -11.22
N ILE A 204 4.88 -34.04 -10.13
CA ILE A 204 4.41 -33.44 -8.87
C ILE A 204 4.22 -31.92 -9.01
N CYS A 205 5.15 -31.19 -9.63
CA CYS A 205 5.06 -29.73 -9.83
C CYS A 205 3.84 -29.28 -10.66
N PHE A 206 3.29 -30.17 -11.49
CA PHE A 206 2.08 -29.94 -12.29
C PHE A 206 0.85 -30.70 -11.74
N ASP A 207 0.90 -31.20 -10.49
CA ASP A 207 -0.27 -31.73 -9.80
C ASP A 207 -1.20 -30.56 -9.38
N GLY A 208 -2.46 -30.61 -9.79
CA GLY A 208 -3.43 -29.54 -9.55
C GLY A 208 -3.68 -29.24 -8.07
N GLN A 209 -3.41 -30.18 -7.16
CA GLN A 209 -3.52 -29.96 -5.71
C GLN A 209 -2.56 -28.87 -5.19
N LEU A 210 -1.44 -28.61 -5.87
CA LEU A 210 -0.50 -27.54 -5.50
C LEU A 210 -0.99 -26.14 -5.90
N TRP A 211 -1.98 -26.06 -6.79
CA TRP A 211 -2.36 -24.85 -7.52
C TRP A 211 -3.78 -24.38 -7.20
N THR A 212 -4.32 -24.74 -6.03
CA THR A 212 -5.67 -24.31 -5.59
C THR A 212 -5.82 -22.80 -5.51
N CYS A 213 -4.72 -22.10 -5.23
CA CYS A 213 -4.59 -20.65 -5.29
C CYS A 213 -3.51 -20.31 -6.33
N PHE A 214 -3.90 -19.58 -7.37
CA PHE A 214 -3.03 -19.20 -8.50
C PHE A 214 -2.98 -17.67 -8.61
N ASP A 215 -1.93 -17.06 -8.08
CA ASP A 215 -1.68 -15.62 -8.24
C ASP A 215 -0.51 -15.35 -9.20
N ALA A 216 -0.84 -14.90 -10.40
CA ALA A 216 0.15 -14.60 -11.43
C ALA A 216 0.85 -13.25 -11.27
N THR A 217 0.44 -12.39 -10.33
CA THR A 217 1.06 -11.08 -10.07
C THR A 217 2.54 -11.22 -9.71
N GLU A 218 2.93 -12.31 -9.02
CA GLU A 218 4.33 -12.59 -8.66
C GLU A 218 5.22 -12.96 -9.85
N PHE A 219 4.66 -13.46 -10.95
CA PHE A 219 5.43 -14.20 -11.96
C PHE A 219 5.09 -13.93 -13.44
N TYR A 220 4.10 -13.09 -13.75
CA TYR A 220 3.70 -12.77 -15.13
C TYR A 220 4.80 -12.16 -16.02
N GLN A 221 5.88 -11.64 -15.43
CA GLN A 221 7.08 -11.17 -16.16
C GLN A 221 8.15 -12.26 -16.37
N VAL A 222 8.06 -13.38 -15.64
CA VAL A 222 9.16 -14.36 -15.48
C VAL A 222 8.84 -15.73 -16.07
N ILE A 223 7.58 -16.17 -16.01
CA ILE A 223 7.12 -17.43 -16.61
C ILE A 223 6.67 -17.16 -18.05
N PRO A 224 7.04 -17.99 -19.06
CA PRO A 224 6.50 -17.86 -20.42
C PRO A 224 5.03 -18.28 -20.53
N ALA A 225 4.27 -17.62 -21.42
CA ALA A 225 2.82 -17.76 -21.55
C ALA A 225 2.33 -19.19 -21.84
N GLU A 226 3.15 -19.99 -22.53
CA GLU A 226 2.87 -21.40 -22.81
C GLU A 226 3.04 -22.29 -21.58
N SER A 227 3.98 -21.95 -20.68
CA SER A 227 4.12 -22.63 -19.39
C SER A 227 2.95 -22.26 -18.47
N LEU A 228 2.56 -20.98 -18.43
CA LEU A 228 1.38 -20.52 -17.69
C LEU A 228 0.11 -21.24 -18.15
N ALA A 229 -0.14 -21.33 -19.46
CA ALA A 229 -1.29 -22.07 -20.00
C ALA A 229 -1.25 -23.57 -19.64
N ARG A 230 -0.07 -24.21 -19.61
CA ARG A 230 0.07 -25.61 -19.21
C ARG A 230 -0.15 -25.84 -17.71
N ILE A 231 0.27 -24.92 -16.84
CA ILE A 231 -0.06 -24.97 -15.41
C ILE A 231 -1.59 -24.93 -15.25
N ILE A 232 -2.27 -23.96 -15.86
CA ILE A 232 -3.72 -23.80 -15.71
C ILE A 232 -4.50 -24.98 -16.34
N MET A 233 -4.03 -25.57 -17.45
CA MET A 233 -4.65 -26.80 -17.99
C MET A 233 -4.53 -28.00 -17.04
N ALA A 234 -3.39 -28.17 -16.35
CA ALA A 234 -3.19 -29.26 -15.39
C ALA A 234 -3.92 -29.02 -14.06
N ALA A 235 -3.98 -27.76 -13.62
CA ALA A 235 -4.57 -27.36 -12.34
C ALA A 235 -6.07 -27.08 -12.38
N GLY A 236 -6.63 -26.67 -13.53
CA GLY A 236 -7.95 -26.03 -13.67
C GLY A 236 -9.10 -26.57 -12.82
N PRO A 237 -9.33 -27.89 -12.73
CA PRO A 237 -10.39 -28.46 -11.89
C PRO A 237 -10.24 -28.20 -10.38
N PHE A 238 -9.02 -27.94 -9.91
CA PHE A 238 -8.65 -27.72 -8.52
C PHE A 238 -8.44 -26.23 -8.16
N ILE A 239 -8.30 -25.35 -9.15
CA ILE A 239 -8.17 -23.90 -8.91
C ILE A 239 -9.47 -23.38 -8.29
N LYS A 240 -9.36 -22.76 -7.11
CA LYS A 240 -10.43 -22.04 -6.42
C LYS A 240 -10.20 -20.55 -6.45
N ASP A 241 -8.95 -20.12 -6.28
CA ASP A 241 -8.56 -18.71 -6.36
C ASP A 241 -7.72 -18.47 -7.62
N LEU A 242 -8.19 -17.59 -8.49
CA LEU A 242 -7.56 -17.25 -9.76
C LEU A 242 -7.33 -15.74 -9.86
N ASN A 243 -6.09 -15.30 -9.64
CA ASN A 243 -5.66 -13.93 -9.88
C ASN A 243 -4.81 -13.83 -11.15
N LEU A 244 -5.35 -13.11 -12.15
CA LEU A 244 -4.71 -12.82 -13.44
C LEU A 244 -4.43 -11.32 -13.63
N ARG A 245 -4.38 -10.54 -12.54
CA ARG A 245 -4.09 -9.09 -12.56
C ARG A 245 -2.83 -8.79 -13.37
N GLY A 246 -2.96 -7.85 -14.31
CA GLY A 246 -1.84 -7.37 -15.14
C GLY A 246 -1.24 -8.42 -16.08
N CYS A 247 -1.87 -9.58 -16.29
CA CYS A 247 -1.31 -10.69 -17.06
C CYS A 247 -1.41 -10.50 -18.58
N VAL A 248 -0.64 -9.57 -19.13
CA VAL A 248 -0.50 -9.28 -20.58
C VAL A 248 -0.25 -10.55 -21.42
N GLN A 249 0.40 -11.56 -20.85
CA GLN A 249 0.65 -12.85 -21.49
C GLN A 249 -0.61 -13.67 -21.87
N VAL A 250 -1.72 -13.45 -21.17
CA VAL A 250 -2.99 -14.18 -21.31
C VAL A 250 -3.90 -13.52 -22.36
N GLU A 251 -3.56 -12.31 -22.84
CA GLU A 251 -4.30 -11.54 -23.85
C GLU A 251 -4.50 -12.25 -25.19
N HIS A 252 -3.68 -13.27 -25.50
CA HIS A 252 -3.92 -14.10 -26.67
C HIS A 252 -5.16 -14.99 -26.48
N TYR A 253 -6.23 -14.69 -27.22
CA TYR A 253 -7.55 -15.33 -27.13
C TYR A 253 -7.53 -16.86 -26.91
N LYS A 254 -6.73 -17.62 -27.66
CA LYS A 254 -6.61 -19.09 -27.52
C LYS A 254 -6.19 -19.54 -26.12
N ARG A 255 -5.36 -18.75 -25.41
CA ARG A 255 -4.94 -19.05 -24.04
C ARG A 255 -6.04 -18.70 -23.04
N ALA A 256 -6.67 -17.54 -23.19
CA ALA A 256 -7.81 -17.15 -22.35
C ALA A 256 -8.98 -18.15 -22.44
N GLU A 257 -9.32 -18.63 -23.64
CA GLU A 257 -10.37 -19.64 -23.85
C GLU A 257 -10.04 -20.99 -23.17
N VAL A 258 -8.77 -21.43 -23.27
CA VAL A 258 -8.27 -22.64 -22.60
C VAL A 258 -8.30 -22.51 -21.07
N VAL A 259 -7.87 -21.36 -20.54
CA VAL A 259 -7.94 -21.04 -19.10
C VAL A 259 -9.39 -21.14 -18.61
N VAL A 260 -10.33 -20.53 -19.33
CA VAL A 260 -11.76 -20.57 -18.98
C VAL A 260 -12.33 -22.00 -19.04
N LYS A 261 -12.03 -22.77 -20.09
CA LYS A 261 -12.53 -24.15 -20.22
C LYS A 261 -11.97 -25.12 -19.16
N ALA A 262 -10.81 -24.80 -18.58
CA ALA A 262 -10.19 -25.58 -17.51
C ALA A 262 -10.73 -25.27 -16.10
N CYS A 263 -11.03 -23.99 -15.81
CA CYS A 263 -11.41 -23.52 -14.48
C CYS A 263 -12.92 -23.60 -14.21
N LYS A 264 -13.36 -24.61 -13.45
CA LYS A 264 -14.78 -24.93 -13.19
C LYS A 264 -15.21 -24.97 -11.71
N ASN A 265 -14.32 -24.65 -10.79
CA ASN A 265 -14.58 -24.64 -9.34
C ASN A 265 -14.08 -23.34 -8.68
N LEU A 266 -14.06 -22.24 -9.43
CA LEU A 266 -13.62 -20.94 -8.95
C LEU A 266 -14.56 -20.42 -7.85
N VAL A 267 -13.95 -20.04 -6.73
CA VAL A 267 -14.58 -19.30 -5.63
C VAL A 267 -14.18 -17.82 -5.72
N ASN A 268 -12.92 -17.55 -6.03
CA ASN A 268 -12.35 -16.21 -6.12
C ASN A 268 -11.74 -15.99 -7.51
N ALA A 269 -12.17 -14.95 -8.22
CA ALA A 269 -11.67 -14.63 -9.57
C ALA A 269 -11.37 -13.13 -9.71
N THR A 270 -10.11 -12.78 -10.01
CA THR A 270 -9.68 -11.40 -10.19
C THR A 270 -9.01 -11.20 -11.55
N LEU A 271 -9.73 -10.57 -12.48
CA LEU A 271 -9.38 -10.34 -13.89
C LEU A 271 -9.00 -8.88 -14.18
N GLU A 272 -8.42 -8.20 -13.17
CA GLU A 272 -8.13 -6.77 -13.21
C GLU A 272 -7.13 -6.41 -14.33
N GLY A 273 -7.53 -5.45 -15.17
CA GLY A 273 -6.68 -4.92 -16.23
C GLY A 273 -6.46 -5.84 -17.43
N CYS A 274 -7.18 -6.96 -17.57
CA CYS A 274 -7.09 -7.88 -18.70
C CYS A 274 -7.71 -7.31 -20.01
N ARG A 275 -7.14 -6.22 -20.55
CA ARG A 275 -7.72 -5.37 -21.62
C ARG A 275 -8.21 -6.11 -22.88
N ASN A 276 -7.55 -7.20 -23.26
CA ASN A 276 -7.87 -7.97 -24.47
C ASN A 276 -8.74 -9.23 -24.22
N PHE A 277 -9.36 -9.35 -23.04
CA PHE A 277 -10.28 -10.45 -22.76
C PHE A 277 -11.57 -10.34 -23.58
N GLN A 278 -12.06 -11.45 -24.14
CA GLN A 278 -13.26 -11.44 -24.99
C GLN A 278 -14.54 -11.66 -24.18
N ARG A 279 -15.65 -11.03 -24.62
CA ARG A 279 -16.96 -11.10 -23.94
C ARG A 279 -17.48 -12.53 -23.82
N ASN A 280 -17.42 -13.28 -24.92
CA ASN A 280 -17.85 -14.68 -24.97
C ASN A 280 -17.06 -15.55 -23.97
N THR A 281 -15.76 -15.27 -23.81
CA THR A 281 -14.86 -15.96 -22.88
C THR A 281 -15.22 -15.63 -21.42
N LEU A 282 -15.59 -14.39 -21.11
CA LEU A 282 -16.16 -13.99 -19.81
C LEU A 282 -17.49 -14.71 -19.53
N HIS A 283 -18.43 -14.69 -20.48
CA HIS A 283 -19.73 -15.35 -20.34
C HIS A 283 -19.61 -16.86 -20.15
N SER A 284 -18.62 -17.48 -20.81
CA SER A 284 -18.27 -18.89 -20.64
C SER A 284 -17.72 -19.19 -19.24
N LEU A 285 -16.86 -18.33 -18.67
CA LEU A 285 -16.32 -18.49 -17.30
C LEU A 285 -17.41 -18.35 -16.23
N LEU A 286 -18.29 -17.36 -16.40
CA LEU A 286 -19.36 -17.08 -15.43
C LEU A 286 -20.39 -18.22 -15.39
N ARG A 287 -20.79 -18.74 -16.55
CA ARG A 287 -21.69 -19.90 -16.66
C ARG A 287 -21.08 -21.23 -16.18
N SER A 288 -19.76 -21.32 -16.06
CA SER A 288 -19.08 -22.55 -15.64
C SER A 288 -18.68 -22.59 -14.17
N ASN A 289 -19.01 -21.58 -13.37
CA ASN A 289 -18.57 -21.45 -11.98
C ASN A 289 -19.73 -20.97 -11.07
N ASP A 290 -20.46 -21.93 -10.52
CA ASP A 290 -21.63 -21.76 -9.64
C ASP A 290 -21.29 -21.28 -8.22
N LYS A 291 -20.09 -21.62 -7.74
CA LYS A 291 -19.60 -21.38 -6.36
C LYS A 291 -18.82 -20.07 -6.20
N LEU A 292 -18.92 -19.17 -7.19
CA LEU A 292 -18.10 -17.96 -7.24
C LEU A 292 -18.61 -16.93 -6.20
N ALA A 293 -17.76 -16.65 -5.21
CA ALA A 293 -18.05 -15.79 -4.06
C ALA A 293 -17.39 -14.41 -4.14
N HIS A 294 -16.19 -14.28 -4.72
CA HIS A 294 -15.52 -12.98 -4.91
C HIS A 294 -15.12 -12.76 -6.38
N LEU A 295 -15.63 -11.69 -6.99
CA LEU A 295 -15.44 -11.38 -8.41
C LEU A 295 -14.92 -9.95 -8.59
N ASN A 296 -13.67 -9.81 -9.06
CA ASN A 296 -13.07 -8.53 -9.39
C ASN A 296 -12.80 -8.41 -10.90
N LEU A 297 -13.46 -7.45 -11.55
CA LEU A 297 -13.41 -7.18 -12.99
C LEU A 297 -12.94 -5.73 -13.29
N THR A 298 -12.21 -5.09 -12.38
CA THR A 298 -11.84 -3.67 -12.52
C THR A 298 -11.12 -3.34 -13.81
N GLY A 299 -11.58 -2.27 -14.47
CA GLY A 299 -11.05 -1.79 -15.76
C GLY A 299 -11.29 -2.71 -16.96
N LEU A 300 -12.20 -3.68 -16.87
CA LEU A 300 -12.40 -4.70 -17.91
C LEU A 300 -13.48 -4.29 -18.93
N THR A 301 -13.04 -3.84 -20.11
CA THR A 301 -13.89 -3.40 -21.25
C THR A 301 -14.78 -4.51 -21.85
N ALA A 302 -14.56 -5.77 -21.47
CA ALA A 302 -15.41 -6.89 -21.84
C ALA A 302 -16.75 -6.92 -21.10
N VAL A 303 -16.84 -6.28 -19.92
CA VAL A 303 -18.03 -6.29 -19.05
C VAL A 303 -19.11 -5.37 -19.62
N THR A 304 -20.35 -5.84 -19.56
CA THR A 304 -21.55 -5.12 -20.00
C THR A 304 -22.76 -5.52 -19.13
N ASN A 305 -23.88 -4.83 -19.26
CA ASN A 305 -25.14 -5.17 -18.55
C ASN A 305 -25.59 -6.64 -18.80
N MET A 306 -25.27 -7.23 -19.96
CA MET A 306 -25.53 -8.65 -20.26
C MET A 306 -24.63 -9.59 -19.43
N SER A 307 -23.41 -9.18 -19.12
CA SER A 307 -22.49 -9.94 -18.25
C SER A 307 -23.03 -9.97 -16.82
N CYS A 308 -23.58 -8.84 -16.34
CA CYS A 308 -24.29 -8.77 -15.05
C CYS A 308 -25.52 -9.69 -15.00
N LYS A 309 -26.36 -9.70 -16.04
CA LYS A 309 -27.48 -10.65 -16.10
C LYS A 309 -27.02 -12.11 -16.01
N ILE A 310 -25.92 -12.47 -16.69
CA ILE A 310 -25.35 -13.82 -16.60
C ILE A 310 -24.80 -14.12 -15.20
N ILE A 311 -24.23 -13.14 -14.48
CA ILE A 311 -23.83 -13.28 -13.07
C ILE A 311 -25.04 -13.57 -12.18
N ALA A 312 -26.11 -12.80 -12.33
CA ALA A 312 -27.36 -12.99 -11.59
C ALA A 312 -27.99 -14.37 -11.83
N GLU A 313 -27.92 -14.88 -13.06
CA GLU A 313 -28.43 -16.21 -13.45
C GLU A 313 -27.50 -17.38 -13.01
N SER A 314 -26.19 -17.15 -12.85
CA SER A 314 -25.19 -18.24 -12.69
C SER A 314 -24.50 -18.30 -11.31
N CYS A 315 -24.41 -17.19 -10.58
CA CYS A 315 -23.53 -17.05 -9.41
C CYS A 315 -24.29 -16.59 -8.13
N PRO A 316 -25.28 -17.35 -7.63
CA PRO A 316 -26.12 -16.94 -6.49
C PRO A 316 -25.39 -16.90 -5.14
N GLN A 317 -24.13 -17.35 -5.06
CA GLN A 317 -23.30 -17.33 -3.86
C GLN A 317 -22.35 -16.11 -3.77
N LEU A 318 -22.47 -15.14 -4.68
CA LEU A 318 -21.58 -13.98 -4.76
C LEU A 318 -21.70 -13.09 -3.52
N GLU A 319 -20.59 -12.95 -2.77
CA GLU A 319 -20.48 -12.08 -1.59
C GLU A 319 -19.76 -10.75 -1.89
N MET A 320 -18.86 -10.72 -2.89
CA MET A 320 -18.11 -9.53 -3.30
C MET A 320 -18.09 -9.37 -4.82
N PHE A 321 -18.45 -8.17 -5.29
CA PHE A 321 -18.51 -7.81 -6.69
C PHE A 321 -17.86 -6.44 -6.92
N ASN A 322 -16.77 -6.41 -7.69
CA ASN A 322 -16.04 -5.19 -8.04
C ASN A 322 -15.98 -5.01 -9.56
N VAL A 323 -16.57 -3.91 -10.03
CA VAL A 323 -16.74 -3.53 -11.44
C VAL A 323 -16.32 -2.08 -11.70
N SER A 324 -15.57 -1.47 -10.77
CA SER A 324 -15.11 -0.09 -10.95
C SER A 324 -14.34 0.08 -12.27
N TRP A 325 -14.59 1.19 -12.95
CA TRP A 325 -14.00 1.59 -14.24
C TRP A 325 -14.43 0.69 -15.44
N CYS A 326 -15.56 -0.02 -15.35
CA CYS A 326 -16.16 -0.77 -16.47
C CYS A 326 -17.04 0.11 -17.38
N VAL A 327 -16.41 0.85 -18.31
CA VAL A 327 -17.01 1.90 -19.17
C VAL A 327 -18.22 1.47 -20.04
N HIS A 328 -18.42 0.16 -20.29
CA HIS A 328 -19.50 -0.37 -21.13
C HIS A 328 -20.68 -0.95 -20.33
N MET A 329 -20.88 -0.47 -19.11
CA MET A 329 -21.90 -0.92 -18.17
C MET A 329 -22.48 0.26 -17.39
N ASP A 330 -23.74 0.13 -16.98
CA ASP A 330 -24.44 1.13 -16.15
C ASP A 330 -25.04 0.46 -14.90
N ALA A 331 -25.50 1.25 -13.94
CA ALA A 331 -26.11 0.77 -12.70
C ALA A 331 -27.34 -0.14 -12.90
N ARG A 332 -27.98 -0.10 -14.08
CA ARG A 332 -29.00 -1.08 -14.51
C ARG A 332 -28.50 -2.53 -14.54
N GLY A 333 -27.23 -2.76 -14.87
CA GLY A 333 -26.62 -4.08 -14.74
C GLY A 333 -26.42 -4.47 -13.27
N ILE A 334 -26.11 -3.49 -12.42
CA ILE A 334 -25.91 -3.71 -10.99
C ILE A 334 -27.24 -4.06 -10.29
N LYS A 335 -28.35 -3.43 -10.69
CA LYS A 335 -29.71 -3.81 -10.27
C LYS A 335 -29.97 -5.31 -10.49
N THR A 336 -29.69 -5.86 -11.67
CA THR A 336 -29.94 -7.30 -11.92
C THR A 336 -29.04 -8.23 -11.08
N VAL A 337 -27.82 -7.81 -10.73
CA VAL A 337 -26.95 -8.57 -9.81
C VAL A 337 -27.45 -8.50 -8.38
N LEU A 338 -27.96 -7.34 -7.92
CA LEU A 338 -28.58 -7.20 -6.60
C LEU A 338 -29.83 -8.08 -6.45
N GLU A 339 -30.65 -8.17 -7.49
CA GLU A 339 -31.83 -9.05 -7.56
C GLU A 339 -31.47 -10.54 -7.54
N GLY A 340 -30.37 -10.94 -8.20
CA GLY A 340 -29.96 -12.35 -8.32
C GLY A 340 -29.01 -12.88 -7.23
N CYS A 341 -28.26 -12.02 -6.54
CA CYS A 341 -27.20 -12.40 -5.60
C CYS A 341 -27.53 -11.98 -4.15
N PRO A 342 -28.44 -12.68 -3.44
CA PRO A 342 -28.92 -12.28 -2.10
C PRO A 342 -27.85 -12.35 -0.98
N LYS A 343 -26.66 -12.88 -1.28
CA LYS A 343 -25.50 -12.93 -0.37
C LYS A 343 -24.51 -11.77 -0.56
N LEU A 344 -24.76 -10.84 -1.48
CA LEU A 344 -23.82 -9.77 -1.80
C LEU A 344 -23.66 -8.81 -0.61
N LYS A 345 -22.41 -8.65 -0.15
CA LYS A 345 -22.01 -7.79 0.98
C LYS A 345 -21.10 -6.64 0.55
N ASP A 346 -20.21 -6.85 -0.42
CA ASP A 346 -19.20 -5.87 -0.88
C ASP A 346 -19.43 -5.54 -2.36
N LEU A 347 -20.06 -4.39 -2.62
CA LEU A 347 -20.32 -3.88 -3.97
C LEU A 347 -19.45 -2.67 -4.26
N ARG A 348 -18.68 -2.74 -5.35
CA ARG A 348 -17.79 -1.65 -5.79
C ARG A 348 -18.01 -1.33 -7.27
N ALA A 349 -18.44 -0.12 -7.54
CA ALA A 349 -18.86 0.37 -8.85
C ALA A 349 -18.44 1.83 -9.08
N GLY A 350 -17.19 2.15 -8.76
CA GLY A 350 -16.64 3.47 -8.99
C GLY A 350 -16.45 3.79 -10.47
N GLU A 351 -16.63 5.05 -10.88
CA GLU A 351 -16.64 5.50 -12.29
C GLU A 351 -17.66 4.73 -13.17
N VAL A 352 -18.84 4.38 -12.61
CA VAL A 352 -19.96 3.74 -13.33
C VAL A 352 -21.15 4.72 -13.41
N ARG A 353 -21.85 4.71 -14.55
CA ARG A 353 -22.97 5.62 -14.85
C ARG A 353 -24.35 5.06 -14.50
N GLY A 354 -25.36 5.92 -14.49
CA GLY A 354 -26.77 5.55 -14.32
C GLY A 354 -27.24 5.38 -12.87
N PHE A 355 -26.47 5.88 -11.90
CA PHE A 355 -26.83 5.93 -10.47
C PHE A 355 -27.78 7.11 -10.13
N ASP A 356 -28.20 7.88 -11.12
CA ASP A 356 -29.33 8.80 -11.07
C ASP A 356 -30.69 8.07 -11.10
N ASN A 357 -30.74 6.84 -11.61
CA ASN A 357 -31.97 6.10 -11.83
C ASN A 357 -32.62 5.60 -10.51
N LEU A 358 -33.83 6.07 -10.25
CA LEU A 358 -34.59 5.81 -9.01
C LEU A 358 -34.84 4.31 -8.77
N GLU A 359 -35.09 3.53 -9.83
CA GLU A 359 -35.26 2.07 -9.73
C GLU A 359 -34.03 1.34 -9.14
N VAL A 360 -32.82 1.88 -9.36
CA VAL A 360 -31.59 1.29 -8.85
C VAL A 360 -31.39 1.69 -7.39
N ALA A 361 -31.80 2.90 -7.03
CA ALA A 361 -31.86 3.33 -5.64
C ALA A 361 -32.84 2.50 -4.79
N GLU A 362 -34.03 2.21 -5.33
CA GLU A 362 -35.05 1.37 -4.69
C GLU A 362 -34.58 -0.09 -4.51
N THR A 363 -33.87 -0.67 -5.49
CA THR A 363 -33.32 -2.04 -5.35
C THR A 363 -32.14 -2.11 -4.37
N LEU A 364 -31.36 -1.03 -4.21
CA LEU A 364 -30.38 -0.89 -3.13
C LEU A 364 -31.05 -0.71 -1.75
N PHE A 365 -32.20 -0.02 -1.69
CA PHE A 365 -32.99 0.14 -0.47
C PHE A 365 -33.61 -1.17 0.00
N THR A 366 -34.25 -1.92 -0.90
CA THR A 366 -35.00 -3.15 -0.56
C THR A 366 -34.10 -4.34 -0.24
N THR A 367 -32.96 -4.50 -0.91
CA THR A 367 -32.05 -5.63 -0.67
C THR A 367 -31.37 -5.59 0.71
N ASN A 368 -30.88 -4.41 1.13
CA ASN A 368 -30.23 -4.15 2.43
C ASN A 368 -29.30 -5.29 2.93
N SER A 369 -28.55 -5.91 2.02
CA SER A 369 -27.58 -6.99 2.30
C SER A 369 -26.14 -6.49 2.40
N LEU A 370 -25.86 -5.34 1.77
CA LEU A 370 -24.53 -4.76 1.65
C LEU A 370 -23.97 -4.31 3.01
N GLU A 371 -22.72 -4.68 3.28
CA GLU A 371 -21.90 -4.12 4.34
C GLU A 371 -20.91 -3.07 3.81
N ARG A 372 -20.52 -3.17 2.53
CA ARG A 372 -19.59 -2.26 1.85
C ARG A 372 -20.17 -1.80 0.52
N LEU A 373 -20.22 -0.49 0.33
CA LEU A 373 -20.68 0.18 -0.89
C LEU A 373 -19.65 1.23 -1.33
N VAL A 374 -19.13 1.09 -2.55
CA VAL A 374 -18.14 2.01 -3.13
C VAL A 374 -18.64 2.54 -4.47
N LEU A 375 -19.00 3.83 -4.51
CA LEU A 375 -19.52 4.56 -5.67
C LEU A 375 -18.62 5.75 -6.04
N SER A 376 -17.33 5.67 -5.72
CA SER A 376 -16.34 6.73 -5.99
C SER A 376 -16.32 7.15 -7.48
N GLY A 377 -16.51 8.44 -7.78
CA GLY A 377 -16.53 8.97 -9.15
C GLY A 377 -17.88 8.87 -9.87
N CYS A 378 -18.97 8.50 -9.18
CA CYS A 378 -20.31 8.46 -9.78
C CYS A 378 -20.90 9.88 -9.90
N ALA A 379 -20.35 10.70 -10.80
CA ALA A 379 -20.73 12.11 -10.99
C ALA A 379 -22.21 12.37 -11.43
N GLU A 380 -22.97 11.32 -11.71
CA GLU A 380 -24.41 11.38 -12.00
C GLU A 380 -25.29 11.15 -10.76
N LEU A 381 -24.73 10.68 -9.63
CA LEU A 381 -25.45 10.39 -8.40
C LEU A 381 -25.97 11.70 -7.76
N ASN A 382 -27.29 11.90 -7.83
CA ASN A 382 -27.98 13.07 -7.29
C ASN A 382 -28.58 12.79 -5.90
N ASP A 383 -28.79 13.84 -5.10
CA ASP A 383 -29.38 13.74 -3.76
C ASP A 383 -30.68 12.93 -3.67
N ARG A 384 -31.61 13.04 -4.63
CA ARG A 384 -32.87 12.26 -4.60
C ARG A 384 -32.62 10.76 -4.69
N ALA A 385 -31.77 10.32 -5.62
CA ALA A 385 -31.43 8.91 -5.79
C ALA A 385 -30.71 8.38 -4.54
N PHE A 386 -29.76 9.15 -4.00
CA PHE A 386 -29.08 8.76 -2.77
C PHE A 386 -29.99 8.73 -1.54
N LYS A 387 -30.92 9.68 -1.39
CA LYS A 387 -31.95 9.65 -0.33
C LYS A 387 -32.80 8.38 -0.43
N ILE A 388 -33.23 8.00 -1.63
CA ILE A 388 -34.01 6.76 -1.86
C ILE A 388 -33.19 5.51 -1.49
N MET A 389 -31.88 5.47 -1.75
CA MET A 389 -31.03 4.35 -1.30
C MET A 389 -31.00 4.15 0.23
N VAL A 390 -31.19 5.23 1.01
CA VAL A 390 -31.17 5.18 2.49
C VAL A 390 -32.58 5.02 3.06
N HIS A 391 -33.54 5.80 2.56
CA HIS A 391 -34.90 5.97 3.11
C HIS A 391 -36.02 5.32 2.30
N GLY A 392 -35.78 4.98 1.04
CA GLY A 392 -36.83 4.53 0.11
C GLY A 392 -37.54 5.71 -0.57
N GLU A 393 -38.50 5.40 -1.44
CA GLU A 393 -39.42 6.39 -1.98
C GLU A 393 -40.52 6.69 -0.95
N ASP A 394 -40.73 7.98 -0.67
CA ASP A 394 -41.72 8.55 0.26
C ASP A 394 -41.95 7.76 1.58
N PRO A 395 -40.91 7.69 2.45
CA PRO A 395 -41.00 7.02 3.75
C PRO A 395 -42.01 7.67 4.71
N GLU A 396 -42.62 6.87 5.56
CA GLU A 396 -43.38 7.36 6.72
C GLU A 396 -42.45 8.16 7.65
N ILE A 397 -42.84 9.40 7.99
CA ILE A 397 -42.07 10.30 8.86
C ILE A 397 -42.65 10.26 10.28
N ASP A 398 -41.82 9.96 11.28
CA ASP A 398 -42.18 10.09 12.69
C ASP A 398 -42.42 11.57 13.04
N ILE A 399 -43.66 11.86 13.41
CA ILE A 399 -44.18 13.18 13.79
C ILE A 399 -43.41 13.78 14.99
N LEU A 400 -42.82 12.94 15.87
CA LEU A 400 -42.12 13.39 17.06
C LEU A 400 -40.64 13.72 16.84
N THR A 401 -39.99 13.12 15.85
CA THR A 401 -38.54 13.30 15.62
C THR A 401 -38.17 13.87 14.24
N ASP A 402 -39.14 14.04 13.34
CA ASP A 402 -38.98 14.45 11.93
C ASP A 402 -38.01 13.52 11.16
N ARG A 403 -38.17 12.21 11.36
CA ARG A 403 -37.29 11.16 10.81
C ARG A 403 -38.07 10.10 10.05
N PRO A 404 -37.52 9.56 8.95
CA PRO A 404 -38.12 8.44 8.24
C PRO A 404 -38.04 7.17 9.08
N VAL A 405 -39.16 6.45 9.23
CA VAL A 405 -39.25 5.20 9.98
C VAL A 405 -38.82 4.04 9.06
N VAL A 406 -37.50 3.85 8.94
CA VAL A 406 -36.90 2.92 7.98
C VAL A 406 -35.96 1.92 8.65
N PRO A 407 -35.81 0.69 8.12
CA PRO A 407 -34.85 -0.26 8.67
C PRO A 407 -33.41 0.26 8.48
N PRO A 408 -32.55 0.18 9.52
CA PRO A 408 -31.18 0.67 9.43
C PRO A 408 -30.39 -0.07 8.34
N ARG A 409 -29.52 0.68 7.66
CA ARG A 409 -28.60 0.14 6.65
C ARG A 409 -27.50 -0.67 7.35
N LYS A 410 -27.14 -1.82 6.78
CA LYS A 410 -26.02 -2.65 7.27
C LYS A 410 -24.63 -2.13 6.86
N TRP A 411 -24.56 -0.93 6.27
CA TRP A 411 -23.33 -0.33 5.74
C TRP A 411 -22.31 -0.07 6.86
N ARG A 412 -21.26 -0.89 6.89
CA ARG A 412 -20.03 -0.68 7.66
C ARG A 412 -19.04 0.20 6.92
N TYR A 413 -19.08 0.22 5.60
CA TYR A 413 -18.16 1.00 4.78
C TYR A 413 -18.86 1.66 3.60
N LEU A 414 -18.76 2.99 3.50
CA LEU A 414 -19.36 3.80 2.45
C LEU A 414 -18.33 4.76 1.83
N ASP A 415 -18.20 4.75 0.51
CA ASP A 415 -17.28 5.62 -0.23
C ASP A 415 -18.02 6.24 -1.43
N LEU A 416 -18.29 7.54 -1.31
CA LEU A 416 -18.98 8.37 -2.31
C LEU A 416 -18.06 9.46 -2.87
N SER A 417 -16.74 9.28 -2.76
CA SER A 417 -15.73 10.28 -3.15
C SER A 417 -15.96 10.75 -4.60
N ARG A 418 -15.80 12.05 -4.88
CA ARG A 418 -15.97 12.69 -6.20
C ARG A 418 -17.37 12.61 -6.81
N CYS A 419 -18.41 12.38 -6.01
CA CYS A 419 -19.81 12.49 -6.45
C CYS A 419 -20.26 13.96 -6.44
N SER A 420 -19.82 14.74 -7.43
CA SER A 420 -19.98 16.20 -7.51
C SER A 420 -21.41 16.76 -7.60
N ARG A 421 -22.43 15.88 -7.60
CA ARG A 421 -23.86 16.24 -7.54
C ARG A 421 -24.54 15.88 -6.21
N LEU A 422 -23.80 15.32 -5.25
CA LEU A 422 -24.27 15.20 -3.88
C LEU A 422 -24.07 16.54 -3.15
N THR A 423 -25.10 16.97 -2.42
CA THR A 423 -25.05 18.14 -1.55
C THR A 423 -25.28 17.73 -0.10
N THR A 424 -25.17 18.72 0.79
CA THR A 424 -25.56 18.59 2.20
C THR A 424 -26.91 17.90 2.41
N GLN A 425 -27.91 18.10 1.53
CA GLN A 425 -29.24 17.51 1.70
C GLN A 425 -29.25 15.99 1.50
N GLY A 426 -28.57 15.46 0.48
CA GLY A 426 -28.48 14.03 0.23
C GLY A 426 -27.64 13.32 1.28
N VAL A 427 -26.47 13.85 1.62
CA VAL A 427 -25.58 13.23 2.62
C VAL A 427 -26.20 13.23 4.02
N LYS A 428 -26.92 14.29 4.42
CA LYS A 428 -27.62 14.37 5.71
C LYS A 428 -28.60 13.20 5.94
N ALA A 429 -29.14 12.59 4.87
CA ALA A 429 -30.03 11.43 4.94
C ALA A 429 -29.42 10.22 5.68
N LEU A 430 -28.09 10.07 5.66
CA LEU A 430 -27.38 9.01 6.38
C LEU A 430 -27.57 9.09 7.90
N GLY A 431 -27.77 10.30 8.46
CA GLY A 431 -27.90 10.51 9.89
C GLY A 431 -28.95 9.58 10.52
N TYR A 432 -28.57 8.89 11.60
CA TYR A 432 -29.36 7.91 12.35
C TYR A 432 -29.71 6.61 11.60
N ASN A 433 -29.38 6.48 10.31
CA ASN A 433 -29.74 5.33 9.48
C ASN A 433 -28.60 4.32 9.25
N VAL A 434 -27.36 4.65 9.64
CA VAL A 434 -26.15 3.81 9.49
C VAL A 434 -25.39 3.58 10.84
N PRO A 435 -26.04 3.07 11.91
CA PRO A 435 -25.43 3.00 13.25
C PRO A 435 -24.16 2.12 13.33
N ASP A 436 -24.00 1.19 12.39
CA ASP A 436 -22.85 0.27 12.29
C ASP A 436 -21.70 0.78 11.37
N LEU A 437 -21.75 2.04 10.93
CA LEU A 437 -20.74 2.60 10.03
C LEU A 437 -19.36 2.67 10.70
N GLN A 438 -18.37 2.06 10.05
CA GLN A 438 -16.97 2.00 10.47
C GLN A 438 -16.06 2.85 9.58
N GLY A 439 -16.40 3.04 8.29
CA GLY A 439 -15.62 3.82 7.34
C GLY A 439 -16.51 4.68 6.44
N LEU A 440 -16.19 5.98 6.34
CA LEU A 440 -16.88 6.94 5.49
C LEU A 440 -15.88 7.76 4.65
N ARG A 441 -16.07 7.78 3.33
CA ARG A 441 -15.37 8.72 2.43
C ARG A 441 -16.32 9.60 1.65
N LEU A 442 -16.02 10.89 1.65
CA LEU A 442 -16.75 11.93 0.93
C LEU A 442 -15.81 12.88 0.18
N SER A 443 -14.57 12.44 -0.08
CA SER A 443 -13.49 13.27 -0.62
C SER A 443 -13.83 13.85 -2.01
N GLY A 444 -13.64 15.15 -2.22
CA GLY A 444 -13.94 15.85 -3.48
C GLY A 444 -15.43 16.06 -3.77
N CYS A 445 -16.29 15.99 -2.75
CA CYS A 445 -17.71 16.36 -2.84
C CYS A 445 -17.91 17.82 -2.39
N THR A 446 -17.36 18.78 -3.14
CA THR A 446 -17.19 20.18 -2.74
C THR A 446 -18.45 20.95 -2.31
N ALA A 447 -19.65 20.43 -2.58
CA ALA A 447 -20.93 21.01 -2.14
C ALA A 447 -21.40 20.55 -0.74
N LEU A 448 -20.54 19.89 0.04
CA LEU A 448 -20.83 19.45 1.41
C LEU A 448 -20.38 20.47 2.46
N THR A 449 -21.30 20.80 3.37
CA THR A 449 -21.09 21.67 4.53
C THR A 449 -21.19 20.90 5.85
N ASP A 450 -20.75 21.48 6.95
CA ASP A 450 -20.74 20.86 8.30
C ASP A 450 -22.07 20.19 8.70
N ALA A 451 -23.21 20.81 8.34
CA ALA A 451 -24.57 20.32 8.60
C ALA A 451 -24.95 19.01 7.87
N ALA A 452 -24.13 18.54 6.92
CA ALA A 452 -24.25 17.23 6.29
C ALA A 452 -23.74 16.11 7.20
N LEU A 453 -22.70 16.42 7.97
CA LEU A 453 -21.88 15.46 8.72
C LEU A 453 -22.28 15.39 10.19
N GLU A 454 -22.75 16.50 10.78
CA GLU A 454 -23.29 16.57 12.16
C GLU A 454 -24.14 15.35 12.54
N PRO A 455 -25.27 15.01 11.86
CA PRO A 455 -26.13 13.92 12.31
C PRO A 455 -25.58 12.54 11.99
N ILE A 456 -24.60 12.42 11.08
CA ILE A 456 -23.87 11.16 10.85
C ILE A 456 -22.93 10.92 12.02
N VAL A 457 -22.10 11.91 12.34
CA VAL A 457 -21.12 11.87 13.44
C VAL A 457 -21.82 11.67 14.80
N ALA A 458 -22.97 12.31 15.01
CA ALA A 458 -23.78 12.12 16.22
C ALA A 458 -24.41 10.71 16.35
N SER A 459 -24.44 9.90 15.29
CA SER A 459 -25.17 8.61 15.25
C SER A 459 -24.33 7.40 14.86
N THR A 460 -23.02 7.54 14.66
CA THR A 460 -22.11 6.47 14.20
C THR A 460 -21.08 6.09 15.27
N PRO A 461 -21.49 5.48 16.40
CA PRO A 461 -20.60 5.16 17.55
C PRO A 461 -19.51 4.10 17.25
N ARG A 462 -19.41 3.64 16.01
CA ARG A 462 -18.44 2.64 15.53
C ARG A 462 -17.50 3.19 14.44
N LEU A 463 -17.55 4.49 14.15
CA LEU A 463 -16.72 5.10 13.11
C LEU A 463 -15.23 5.01 13.47
N THR A 464 -14.45 4.44 12.56
CA THR A 464 -12.99 4.21 12.71
C THR A 464 -12.18 4.96 11.65
N HIS A 465 -12.74 5.14 10.45
CA HIS A 465 -12.11 5.81 9.31
C HIS A 465 -13.04 6.90 8.77
N LEU A 466 -12.54 8.13 8.68
CA LEU A 466 -13.24 9.28 8.13
C LEU A 466 -12.32 10.02 7.14
N GLU A 467 -12.72 10.09 5.88
CA GLU A 467 -11.96 10.79 4.82
C GLU A 467 -12.83 11.87 4.18
N LEU A 468 -12.38 13.12 4.35
CA LEU A 468 -13.06 14.38 4.05
C LEU A 468 -12.12 15.31 3.25
N GLU A 469 -11.36 14.75 2.31
CA GLU A 469 -10.38 15.50 1.50
C GLU A 469 -11.08 16.41 0.48
N ASP A 470 -10.53 17.59 0.17
CA ASP A 470 -11.02 18.51 -0.87
C ASP A 470 -12.48 18.97 -0.64
N LEU A 471 -12.78 19.39 0.59
CA LEU A 471 -14.08 19.93 1.02
C LEU A 471 -13.92 21.36 1.55
N SER A 472 -14.05 22.35 0.66
CA SER A 472 -13.78 23.78 0.96
C SER A 472 -14.71 24.40 2.01
N GLU A 473 -15.98 23.97 2.03
CA GLU A 473 -17.03 24.55 2.87
C GLU A 473 -17.11 23.94 4.29
N ILE A 474 -16.17 23.05 4.64
CA ILE A 474 -16.06 22.51 5.99
C ILE A 474 -15.32 23.49 6.91
N THR A 475 -15.84 23.70 8.12
CA THR A 475 -15.27 24.64 9.09
C THR A 475 -14.77 23.96 10.37
N ASN A 476 -14.04 24.72 11.17
CA ASN A 476 -13.51 24.25 12.45
C ASN A 476 -14.61 23.81 13.44
N SER A 477 -15.85 24.26 13.28
CA SER A 477 -16.97 23.89 14.16
C SER A 477 -17.33 22.40 14.05
N LEU A 478 -17.29 21.82 12.84
CA LEU A 478 -17.50 20.39 12.63
C LEU A 478 -16.54 19.55 13.49
N LEU A 479 -15.25 19.90 13.49
CA LEU A 479 -14.24 19.16 14.24
C LEU A 479 -14.33 19.43 15.74
N SER A 480 -14.41 20.70 16.16
CA SER A 480 -14.31 21.09 17.57
C SER A 480 -15.62 20.91 18.35
N GLU A 481 -16.77 21.10 17.71
CA GLU A 481 -18.07 21.08 18.39
C GLU A 481 -18.82 19.77 18.22
N HIS A 482 -18.78 19.17 17.03
CA HIS A 482 -19.51 17.93 16.73
C HIS A 482 -18.62 16.69 16.86
N LEU A 483 -17.53 16.58 16.09
CA LEU A 483 -16.69 15.37 16.04
C LEU A 483 -15.92 15.14 17.35
N ALA A 484 -15.30 16.16 17.94
CA ALA A 484 -14.57 16.03 19.22
C ALA A 484 -15.46 15.71 20.44
N LYS A 485 -16.79 15.80 20.31
CA LYS A 485 -17.79 15.45 21.35
C LYS A 485 -18.64 14.22 20.98
N SER A 486 -18.36 13.61 19.82
CA SER A 486 -19.15 12.51 19.24
C SER A 486 -18.92 11.18 19.95
N PRO A 487 -19.85 10.20 19.82
CA PRO A 487 -19.64 8.87 20.37
C PRO A 487 -18.54 8.06 19.66
N CYS A 488 -18.01 8.49 18.52
CA CYS A 488 -16.93 7.78 17.79
C CYS A 488 -15.51 8.23 18.16
N VAL A 489 -15.35 9.25 19.01
CA VAL A 489 -14.05 9.71 19.55
C VAL A 489 -13.12 8.56 20.01
N PRO A 490 -13.57 7.55 20.80
CA PRO A 490 -12.69 6.46 21.25
C PRO A 490 -12.46 5.35 20.22
N THR A 491 -13.12 5.39 19.06
CA THR A 491 -12.98 4.38 17.99
C THR A 491 -12.27 4.91 16.74
N LEU A 492 -12.12 6.23 16.60
CA LEU A 492 -11.51 6.84 15.42
C LEU A 492 -10.00 6.52 15.35
N GLU A 493 -9.59 5.76 14.34
CA GLU A 493 -8.19 5.40 14.08
C GLU A 493 -7.60 6.18 12.87
N HIS A 494 -8.44 6.62 11.92
CA HIS A 494 -8.03 7.32 10.70
C HIS A 494 -8.89 8.55 10.44
N LEU A 495 -8.26 9.73 10.31
CA LEU A 495 -8.92 10.98 9.90
C LEU A 495 -8.12 11.66 8.79
N SER A 496 -8.76 11.90 7.64
CA SER A 496 -8.18 12.71 6.56
C SER A 496 -9.05 13.93 6.31
N VAL A 497 -8.46 15.13 6.37
CA VAL A 497 -9.09 16.43 6.07
C VAL A 497 -8.19 17.29 5.18
N SER A 498 -7.39 16.63 4.33
CA SER A 498 -6.49 17.29 3.38
C SER A 498 -7.25 18.22 2.41
N TYR A 499 -6.60 19.29 1.96
CA TYR A 499 -7.14 20.37 1.11
C TYR A 499 -8.33 21.17 1.69
N CYS A 500 -8.76 20.92 2.93
CA CYS A 500 -9.75 21.73 3.62
C CYS A 500 -9.14 23.03 4.16
N GLU A 501 -8.90 24.02 3.29
CA GLU A 501 -8.16 25.25 3.64
C GLU A 501 -8.77 26.03 4.81
N ASN A 502 -10.07 25.92 5.09
CA ASN A 502 -10.72 26.62 6.18
C ASN A 502 -10.48 25.99 7.57
N LEU A 503 -9.83 24.83 7.64
CA LEU A 503 -9.43 24.18 8.88
C LEU A 503 -8.06 24.65 9.39
N GLY A 504 -7.93 24.70 10.71
CA GLY A 504 -6.70 25.01 11.42
C GLY A 504 -6.74 24.55 12.88
N ASP A 505 -5.86 25.11 13.70
CA ASP A 505 -5.60 24.64 15.08
C ASP A 505 -6.85 24.55 15.96
N SER A 506 -7.80 25.49 15.82
CA SER A 506 -9.03 25.51 16.62
C SER A 506 -9.96 24.32 16.35
N GLY A 507 -9.96 23.78 15.14
CA GLY A 507 -10.70 22.56 14.78
C GLY A 507 -9.94 21.28 15.15
N VAL A 508 -8.63 21.25 14.90
CA VAL A 508 -7.82 20.02 15.00
C VAL A 508 -7.33 19.73 16.43
N LEU A 509 -7.02 20.74 17.25
CA LEU A 509 -6.54 20.52 18.63
C LEU A 509 -7.53 19.74 19.51
N PRO A 510 -8.86 20.00 19.50
CA PRO A 510 -9.83 19.19 20.24
C PRO A 510 -9.85 17.71 19.80
N ILE A 511 -9.66 17.42 18.51
CA ILE A 511 -9.59 16.06 17.98
C ILE A 511 -8.35 15.33 18.53
N ILE A 512 -7.17 15.95 18.47
CA ILE A 512 -5.93 15.32 18.95
C ILE A 512 -5.96 15.12 20.47
N LYS A 513 -6.65 15.99 21.22
CA LYS A 513 -6.84 15.84 22.67
C LYS A 513 -7.76 14.68 23.05
N ASN A 514 -8.83 14.46 22.29
CA ASN A 514 -9.88 13.53 22.67
C ASN A 514 -9.72 12.15 22.01
N CYS A 515 -9.29 12.08 20.74
CA CYS A 515 -9.20 10.85 19.96
C CYS A 515 -7.88 10.10 20.18
N VAL A 516 -7.66 9.57 21.40
CA VAL A 516 -6.42 8.86 21.77
C VAL A 516 -6.16 7.59 20.93
N SER A 517 -7.21 7.02 20.33
CA SER A 517 -7.13 5.88 19.38
C SER A 517 -6.46 6.21 18.04
N LEU A 518 -6.27 7.49 17.70
CA LEU A 518 -5.88 7.92 16.36
C LEU A 518 -4.49 7.39 15.96
N ARG A 519 -4.43 6.71 14.80
CA ARG A 519 -3.22 6.13 14.19
C ARG A 519 -2.78 6.84 12.93
N ASN A 520 -3.72 7.40 12.17
CA ASN A 520 -3.47 8.14 10.93
C ASN A 520 -4.20 9.49 11.00
N ILE A 521 -3.48 10.57 10.72
CA ILE A 521 -4.08 11.90 10.53
C ILE A 521 -3.45 12.61 9.33
N ASP A 522 -4.25 12.90 8.30
CA ASP A 522 -3.83 13.61 7.10
C ASP A 522 -4.43 15.02 7.11
N LEU A 523 -3.57 16.04 7.05
CA LEU A 523 -3.89 17.46 7.26
C LEU A 523 -3.32 18.36 6.14
N ASP A 524 -3.03 17.79 4.96
CA ASP A 524 -2.30 18.49 3.90
C ASP A 524 -3.03 19.75 3.41
N ASN A 525 -2.30 20.82 3.08
CA ASN A 525 -2.86 22.09 2.60
C ASN A 525 -3.96 22.67 3.52
N THR A 526 -3.85 22.47 4.84
CA THR A 526 -4.68 23.16 5.86
C THR A 526 -3.90 24.30 6.53
N ARG A 527 -4.57 25.13 7.34
CA ARG A 527 -3.97 26.28 8.04
C ARG A 527 -3.41 25.94 9.43
N ILE A 528 -3.17 24.65 9.73
CA ILE A 528 -2.58 24.23 11.01
C ILE A 528 -1.16 24.77 11.22
N SER A 529 -0.76 24.89 12.49
CA SER A 529 0.57 25.35 12.93
C SER A 529 1.32 24.31 13.78
N ASP A 530 2.51 24.69 14.24
CA ASP A 530 3.34 23.93 15.17
C ASP A 530 2.62 23.54 16.48
N LEU A 531 1.53 24.24 16.86
CA LEU A 531 0.70 23.87 18.02
C LEU A 531 0.08 22.47 17.88
N VAL A 532 -0.39 22.13 16.67
CA VAL A 532 -1.01 20.84 16.37
C VAL A 532 0.04 19.72 16.36
N LEU A 533 1.27 20.01 15.93
CA LEU A 533 2.41 19.09 16.05
C LEU A 533 2.80 18.85 17.53
N ALA A 534 2.89 19.91 18.33
CA ALA A 534 3.23 19.81 19.75
C ALA A 534 2.19 18.96 20.50
N GLU A 535 0.90 19.22 20.30
CA GLU A 535 -0.19 18.45 20.92
C GLU A 535 -0.18 16.97 20.48
N ALA A 536 0.14 16.68 19.21
CA ALA A 536 0.30 15.30 18.74
C ALA A 536 1.43 14.56 19.49
N THR A 537 2.57 15.21 19.73
CA THR A 537 3.66 14.61 20.54
C THR A 537 3.26 14.37 21.99
N TYR A 538 2.42 15.25 22.56
CA TYR A 538 1.90 15.10 23.92
C TYR A 538 0.93 13.91 24.03
N MET A 539 -0.04 13.79 23.11
CA MET A 539 -0.97 12.67 23.03
C MET A 539 -0.24 11.32 22.92
N VAL A 540 0.70 11.20 21.97
CA VAL A 540 1.46 9.96 21.77
C VAL A 540 2.37 9.65 22.97
N SER A 541 3.00 10.67 23.59
CA SER A 541 3.79 10.46 24.81
C SER A 541 2.96 9.99 26.01
N ASN A 542 1.69 10.39 26.10
CA ASN A 542 0.75 9.92 27.13
C ASN A 542 0.27 8.49 26.84
N ARG A 543 -0.12 8.17 25.59
CA ARG A 543 -0.49 6.81 25.19
C ARG A 543 0.66 5.80 25.40
N SER A 544 1.88 6.23 25.09
CA SER A 544 3.15 5.51 25.31
C SER A 544 3.48 5.27 26.81
N GLN A 545 2.89 6.01 27.76
CA GLN A 545 3.08 5.74 29.20
C GLN A 545 2.24 4.56 29.72
N THR A 546 1.17 4.19 29.02
CA THR A 546 0.26 3.10 29.43
C THR A 546 0.63 1.73 28.84
N THR A 547 1.67 1.66 28.01
CA THR A 547 2.02 0.50 27.19
C THR A 547 3.48 0.10 27.39
N SER A 548 3.77 -0.70 28.42
CA SER A 548 5.13 -1.11 28.75
C SER A 548 5.71 -2.15 27.77
N ASP A 549 7.04 -2.25 27.77
CA ASP A 549 7.83 -3.41 27.34
C ASP A 549 7.68 -3.87 25.87
N LYS A 550 7.63 -2.91 24.94
CA LYS A 550 8.06 -3.17 23.55
C LYS A 550 9.57 -2.93 23.40
N PRO A 551 10.38 -3.90 22.95
CA PRO A 551 11.85 -3.77 22.88
C PRO A 551 12.36 -2.90 21.72
N ARG A 552 11.47 -2.33 20.90
CA ARG A 552 11.78 -1.38 19.82
C ARG A 552 10.63 -0.38 19.68
N PRO A 553 10.91 0.91 19.41
CA PRO A 553 9.86 1.87 19.09
C PRO A 553 9.12 1.45 17.82
N GLN A 554 7.79 1.55 17.83
CA GLN A 554 6.93 1.37 16.66
C GLN A 554 6.36 2.74 16.24
N VAL A 555 5.86 2.86 15.01
CA VAL A 555 5.05 4.04 14.65
C VAL A 555 3.69 3.90 15.33
N GLY A 556 3.34 4.85 16.19
CA GLY A 556 2.02 4.93 16.83
C GLY A 556 1.06 5.89 16.12
N LEU A 557 1.60 6.93 15.47
CA LEU A 557 0.83 7.91 14.71
C LEU A 557 1.55 8.22 13.39
N HIS A 558 0.89 7.99 12.28
CA HIS A 558 1.23 8.56 10.98
C HIS A 558 0.55 9.92 10.86
N MET A 559 1.31 10.95 10.49
CA MET A 559 0.84 12.32 10.40
C MET A 559 1.33 12.94 9.09
N VAL A 560 0.43 13.51 8.30
CA VAL A 560 0.73 14.04 6.96
C VAL A 560 0.41 15.53 6.89
N VAL A 561 1.44 16.33 6.60
CA VAL A 561 1.49 17.78 6.81
C VAL A 561 2.26 18.45 5.65
N TYR A 562 1.88 18.14 4.42
CA TYR A 562 2.36 18.82 3.21
C TYR A 562 1.70 20.20 3.07
N ASP A 563 2.47 21.17 2.59
CA ASP A 563 2.07 22.53 2.21
C ASP A 563 1.24 23.34 3.25
N CYS A 564 1.26 22.93 4.53
CA CYS A 564 0.66 23.65 5.65
C CYS A 564 1.49 24.91 5.99
N GLN A 565 0.97 26.09 5.63
CA GLN A 565 1.77 27.32 5.59
C GLN A 565 2.27 27.81 6.97
N ASN A 566 1.58 27.47 8.05
CA ASN A 566 1.93 27.89 9.42
C ASN A 566 2.79 26.85 10.17
N VAL A 567 3.17 25.74 9.53
CA VAL A 567 4.06 24.72 10.11
C VAL A 567 5.51 25.08 9.79
N THR A 568 6.32 25.23 10.83
CA THR A 568 7.72 25.63 10.72
C THR A 568 8.66 24.44 10.93
N TRP A 569 9.95 24.65 10.62
CA TRP A 569 10.98 23.66 10.95
C TRP A 569 11.14 23.45 12.46
N ALA A 570 10.70 24.40 13.32
CA ALA A 570 10.77 24.28 14.76
C ALA A 570 9.71 23.32 15.33
N GLY A 571 8.46 23.33 14.82
CA GLY A 571 7.46 22.32 15.16
C GLY A 571 7.85 20.93 14.68
N ILE A 572 8.34 20.82 13.44
CA ILE A 572 8.89 19.57 12.90
C ILE A 572 10.04 19.06 13.78
N ARG A 573 10.94 19.96 14.21
CA ARG A 573 12.05 19.65 15.10
C ARG A 573 11.58 19.11 16.45
N GLU A 574 10.55 19.68 17.06
CA GLU A 574 9.99 19.17 18.32
C GLU A 574 9.47 17.74 18.16
N VAL A 575 8.81 17.40 17.03
CA VAL A 575 8.40 16.03 16.72
C VAL A 575 9.61 15.08 16.65
N LEU A 576 10.67 15.47 15.94
CA LEU A 576 11.91 14.68 15.87
C LEU A 576 12.58 14.53 17.25
N PHE A 577 12.66 15.60 18.02
CA PHE A 577 13.23 15.59 19.36
C PHE A 577 12.43 14.68 20.32
N ARG A 578 11.09 14.68 20.23
CA ARG A 578 10.21 13.79 21.01
C ARG A 578 10.34 12.33 20.59
N ASN A 579 10.43 12.04 19.29
CA ASN A 579 10.71 10.70 18.77
C ASN A 579 12.06 10.15 19.24
N ALA A 580 13.03 11.01 19.53
CA ALA A 580 14.38 10.64 19.95
C ALA A 580 14.63 10.77 21.47
N GLN A 581 13.60 11.04 22.28
CA GLN A 581 13.70 11.06 23.75
C GLN A 581 13.63 9.64 24.33
N ALA A 582 14.71 9.23 25.01
CA ALA A 582 14.68 8.07 25.92
C ALA A 582 14.07 8.49 27.26
N LYS A 583 13.22 7.63 27.84
CA LYS A 583 12.73 7.80 29.23
C LYS A 583 13.61 6.91 30.14
N PRO A 584 14.08 7.37 31.32
CA PRO A 584 14.71 6.47 32.28
C PRO A 584 13.69 5.39 32.69
N SER A 585 14.10 4.12 32.79
CA SER A 585 13.19 3.08 33.25
C SER A 585 12.86 3.27 34.73
N ALA A 586 11.62 2.95 35.14
CA ALA A 586 11.21 3.04 36.53
C ALA A 586 11.79 1.91 37.42
N SER A 587 12.35 0.87 36.80
CA SER A 587 12.91 -0.32 37.46
C SER A 587 14.44 -0.26 37.65
N ASP A 588 15.17 0.40 36.73
CA ASP A 588 16.63 0.49 36.75
C ASP A 588 17.12 1.86 36.28
N ALA A 589 17.85 2.57 37.14
CA ALA A 589 18.45 3.87 36.81
C ALA A 589 19.57 3.80 35.76
N SER A 590 20.09 2.59 35.48
CA SER A 590 21.06 2.30 34.41
C SER A 590 20.42 1.92 33.08
N THR A 591 19.12 1.63 33.06
CA THR A 591 18.42 1.07 31.89
C THR A 591 17.49 2.12 31.29
N PHE A 592 17.78 2.52 30.05
CA PHE A 592 16.94 3.47 29.31
C PHE A 592 15.76 2.75 28.66
N SER A 593 14.53 3.18 28.98
CA SER A 593 13.34 2.75 28.28
C SER A 593 13.16 3.56 27.00
N PHE A 594 12.88 2.88 25.90
CA PHE A 594 12.40 3.51 24.68
C PHE A 594 10.99 4.08 24.92
N ALA A 595 10.61 5.11 24.16
CA ALA A 595 9.20 5.37 23.91
C ALA A 595 8.66 4.18 23.08
N ALA A 596 7.56 3.55 23.52
CA ALA A 596 6.97 2.42 22.80
C ALA A 596 6.44 2.81 21.40
N GLU A 597 6.11 4.10 21.24
CA GLU A 597 5.51 4.69 20.04
C GLU A 597 6.21 6.00 19.64
N ALA A 598 6.34 6.21 18.32
CA ALA A 598 6.87 7.41 17.67
C ALA A 598 5.93 7.93 16.57
N ILE A 599 6.08 9.19 16.17
CA ILE A 599 5.28 9.85 15.13
C ILE A 599 6.00 9.81 13.78
N SER A 600 5.39 9.13 12.81
CA SER A 600 5.80 9.12 11.40
C SER A 600 5.27 10.35 10.68
N LEU A 601 6.05 11.43 10.71
CA LEU A 601 5.70 12.68 10.02
C LEU A 601 6.04 12.64 8.53
N LYS A 602 5.09 13.05 7.69
CA LYS A 602 5.29 13.47 6.31
C LYS A 602 5.11 14.98 6.23
N CYS A 603 6.04 15.67 5.57
CA CYS A 603 6.12 17.13 5.58
C CYS A 603 6.83 17.67 4.34
N PHE A 604 6.80 18.99 4.14
CA PHE A 604 7.39 19.69 3.00
C PHE A 604 8.73 19.14 2.49
N TYR A 605 8.88 18.99 1.17
CA TYR A 605 9.91 18.14 0.52
C TYR A 605 11.36 18.43 0.93
N LYS A 606 11.69 19.67 1.34
CA LYS A 606 13.04 20.05 1.79
C LYS A 606 13.43 19.43 3.14
N PHE A 607 12.44 18.95 3.91
CA PHE A 607 12.61 18.41 5.25
C PHE A 607 12.40 16.89 5.27
N GLN A 608 11.59 16.35 4.35
CA GLN A 608 11.23 14.93 4.29
C GLN A 608 12.46 13.99 4.30
N MET A 609 13.54 14.31 3.59
CA MET A 609 14.74 13.45 3.58
C MET A 609 15.35 13.28 4.99
N THR A 610 15.52 14.39 5.71
CA THR A 610 16.04 14.38 7.08
C THR A 610 15.07 13.70 8.06
N VAL A 611 13.76 13.91 7.87
CA VAL A 611 12.71 13.27 8.69
C VAL A 611 12.69 11.75 8.48
N ASP A 612 12.76 11.28 7.23
CA ASP A 612 12.86 9.86 6.88
C ASP A 612 14.15 9.23 7.45
N GLU A 613 15.29 9.91 7.32
CA GLU A 613 16.58 9.45 7.84
C GLU A 613 16.65 9.47 9.38
N HIS A 614 16.00 10.42 10.03
CA HIS A 614 15.82 10.42 11.48
C HIS A 614 14.92 9.25 11.92
N MET A 615 13.76 9.06 11.28
CA MET A 615 12.84 7.96 11.61
C MET A 615 13.48 6.59 11.40
N LYS A 616 14.29 6.41 10.34
CA LYS A 616 15.11 5.18 10.14
C LYS A 616 16.11 4.95 11.27
N ARG A 617 16.69 6.00 11.86
CA ARG A 617 17.60 5.89 13.04
C ARG A 617 16.81 5.52 14.30
N VAL A 618 15.65 6.15 14.54
CA VAL A 618 14.75 5.85 15.68
C VAL A 618 14.24 4.41 15.64
N LEU A 619 13.69 3.93 14.51
CA LEU A 619 13.17 2.56 14.38
C LEU A 619 14.26 1.47 14.46
N ARG A 620 15.54 1.83 14.29
CA ARG A 620 16.69 0.96 14.54
C ARG A 620 17.16 0.96 16.00
N GLY A 621 16.65 1.88 16.83
CA GLY A 621 17.05 2.09 18.22
C GLY A 621 18.26 3.03 18.41
N ASP A 622 18.82 3.60 17.34
CA ASP A 622 19.95 4.55 17.44
C ASP A 622 19.45 5.98 17.69
N LEU A 623 18.92 6.19 18.90
CA LEU A 623 18.47 7.50 19.37
C LEU A 623 19.63 8.51 19.42
N ALA A 624 20.88 8.04 19.59
CA ALA A 624 22.05 8.90 19.64
C ALA A 624 22.35 9.52 18.26
N ALA A 625 22.30 8.74 17.18
CA ALA A 625 22.39 9.26 15.82
C ALA A 625 21.17 10.10 15.42
N ALA A 626 19.96 9.71 15.84
CA ALA A 626 18.75 10.49 15.60
C ALA A 626 18.85 11.91 16.20
N ASN A 627 19.31 12.02 17.45
CA ASN A 627 19.59 13.30 18.13
C ASN A 627 20.73 14.10 17.48
N ARG A 628 21.79 13.45 16.97
CA ARG A 628 22.87 14.18 16.25
C ARG A 628 22.36 14.79 14.94
N LEU A 629 21.58 14.03 14.17
CA LEU A 629 20.99 14.50 12.92
C LEU A 629 20.02 15.66 13.17
N GLU A 630 19.14 15.56 14.18
CA GLU A 630 18.24 16.65 14.60
C GLU A 630 19.01 17.94 14.90
N ARG A 631 20.07 17.88 15.71
CA ARG A 631 20.88 19.07 16.07
C ARG A 631 21.60 19.66 14.86
N ARG A 632 22.18 18.82 13.99
CA ARG A 632 22.83 19.26 12.76
C ARG A 632 21.86 19.90 11.78
N TRP A 633 20.63 19.41 11.73
CA TRP A 633 19.57 20.00 10.93
C TRP A 633 19.11 21.33 11.50
N ALA A 634 18.94 21.43 12.82
CA ALA A 634 18.62 22.69 13.51
C ALA A 634 19.72 23.76 13.32
N ASP A 635 21.00 23.39 13.48
CA ASP A 635 22.16 24.25 13.17
C ASP A 635 22.07 24.83 11.75
N TYR A 636 21.73 23.98 10.76
CA TYR A 636 21.62 24.34 9.35
C TYR A 636 20.39 25.23 9.06
N MET A 637 19.22 24.91 9.62
CA MET A 637 17.99 25.67 9.42
C MET A 637 18.11 27.08 10.02
N GLN A 638 18.53 27.19 11.28
CA GLN A 638 18.76 28.48 11.95
C GLN A 638 19.81 29.32 11.19
N ALA A 639 20.93 28.72 10.78
CA ALA A 639 21.95 29.43 10.01
C ALA A 639 21.45 29.88 8.62
N THR A 640 20.48 29.17 8.03
CA THR A 640 19.85 29.52 6.75
C THR A 640 18.88 30.69 6.90
N GLU A 641 18.10 30.75 7.98
CA GLU A 641 17.25 31.90 8.32
C GLU A 641 18.08 33.14 8.67
N GLU A 642 19.13 33.00 9.47
CA GLU A 642 20.12 34.07 9.66
C GLU A 642 20.70 34.59 8.34
N ALA A 643 20.90 33.71 7.35
CA ALA A 643 21.46 34.06 6.05
C ALA A 643 20.44 34.67 5.07
N SER A 644 19.13 34.59 5.34
CA SER A 644 18.10 35.26 4.56
C SER A 644 18.01 36.75 4.92
N THR A 645 18.14 37.07 6.22
CA THR A 645 18.00 38.44 6.74
C THR A 645 19.11 39.39 6.23
N ALA A 646 18.71 40.60 5.85
CA ALA A 646 19.56 41.59 5.20
C ALA A 646 20.51 42.32 6.19
N GLY A 647 21.27 43.30 5.68
CA GLY A 647 22.09 44.21 6.48
C GLY A 647 23.54 43.74 6.73
N ALA A 648 24.19 44.35 7.74
CA ALA A 648 25.60 44.13 8.03
C ALA A 648 25.94 42.66 8.29
N GLY A 649 27.14 42.22 7.87
CA GLY A 649 27.60 40.84 8.09
C GLY A 649 26.86 39.75 7.30
N HIS A 650 25.96 40.07 6.37
CA HIS A 650 25.24 39.09 5.54
C HIS A 650 26.17 38.07 4.83
N ARG A 651 27.36 38.49 4.37
CA ARG A 651 28.39 37.60 3.80
C ARG A 651 28.97 36.59 4.81
N ARG A 652 29.01 36.92 6.11
CA ARG A 652 29.41 36.01 7.22
C ARG A 652 28.28 35.03 7.55
N ARG A 653 27.03 35.49 7.57
CA ARG A 653 25.84 34.66 7.77
C ARG A 653 25.67 33.62 6.65
N ARG A 654 25.75 34.04 5.37
CA ARG A 654 25.85 33.15 4.19
C ARG A 654 27.11 32.26 4.14
N ARG A 655 28.10 32.45 5.01
CA ARG A 655 29.24 31.53 5.15
C ARG A 655 28.88 30.44 6.18
N ARG A 656 28.42 30.82 7.37
CA ARG A 656 27.95 29.90 8.41
C ARG A 656 26.87 28.94 7.90
N ALA A 657 25.89 29.44 7.14
CA ALA A 657 24.84 28.61 6.53
C ALA A 657 25.39 27.47 5.66
N ARG A 658 26.42 27.74 4.83
CA ARG A 658 27.04 26.72 3.96
C ARG A 658 27.97 25.78 4.72
N GLU A 659 28.59 26.25 5.79
CA GLU A 659 29.41 25.40 6.66
C GLU A 659 28.52 24.44 7.46
N ALA A 660 27.37 24.90 7.97
CA ALA A 660 26.35 24.06 8.59
C ALA A 660 25.68 23.09 7.61
N GLN A 661 25.37 23.53 6.37
CA GLN A 661 24.78 22.67 5.33
C GLN A 661 25.64 21.44 5.00
N ILE A 662 26.97 21.62 4.96
CA ILE A 662 27.91 20.52 4.72
C ILE A 662 27.91 19.55 5.93
N LEU A 663 27.96 20.08 7.15
CA LEU A 663 27.92 19.28 8.38
C LEU A 663 26.59 18.53 8.59
N HIS A 664 25.49 19.02 8.03
CA HIS A 664 24.23 18.28 7.95
C HIS A 664 24.31 17.13 6.95
N ALA A 665 24.70 17.42 5.70
CA ALA A 665 24.79 16.41 4.65
C ALA A 665 25.73 15.24 5.01
N ASP A 666 26.87 15.54 5.65
CA ASP A 666 27.83 14.52 6.11
C ASP A 666 27.26 13.56 7.19
N GLU A 667 26.28 13.99 8.01
CA GLU A 667 25.58 13.15 9.00
C GLU A 667 24.31 12.49 8.41
N GLU A 668 23.65 13.13 7.45
CA GLU A 668 22.49 12.62 6.69
C GLU A 668 22.89 11.38 5.87
N ASP A 669 23.99 11.46 5.11
CA ASP A 669 24.64 10.35 4.37
C ASP A 669 25.20 9.23 5.29
N GLY A 670 24.99 9.32 6.60
CA GLY A 670 25.22 8.24 7.56
C GLY A 670 26.57 8.28 8.29
N GLY A 671 27.32 9.38 8.22
CA GLY A 671 28.49 9.64 9.08
C GLY A 671 29.70 8.70 8.91
N ASN A 672 29.68 7.81 7.91
CA ASN A 672 30.75 6.82 7.71
C ASN A 672 32.00 7.49 7.10
N GLY A 673 32.88 7.99 7.98
CA GLY A 673 33.94 8.98 7.72
C GLY A 673 34.99 8.67 6.64
N GLY A 674 34.58 8.65 5.37
CA GLY A 674 35.45 8.69 4.19
C GLY A 674 36.03 10.08 3.93
N GLY A 675 36.73 10.64 4.92
CA GLY A 675 37.10 12.05 4.99
C GLY A 675 37.89 12.55 3.77
N ARG A 676 37.23 13.29 2.88
CA ARG A 676 37.88 14.08 1.82
C ARG A 676 38.67 15.23 2.45
N ARG A 677 39.90 14.93 2.87
CA ARG A 677 40.95 15.90 3.24
C ARG A 677 41.14 16.90 2.10
N ARG A 678 40.41 18.02 2.11
CA ARG A 678 40.75 19.19 1.28
C ARG A 678 42.10 19.69 1.75
N GLY A 679 43.12 19.55 0.90
CA GLY A 679 44.48 19.96 1.20
C GLY A 679 44.50 21.42 1.66
N ARG A 680 45.04 21.65 2.87
CA ARG A 680 45.15 22.97 3.48
C ARG A 680 46.33 23.71 2.83
N THR A 681 46.13 24.25 1.63
CA THR A 681 47.10 25.13 0.98
C THR A 681 47.20 26.47 1.73
N VAL A 682 48.08 26.49 2.73
CA VAL A 682 48.50 27.72 3.42
C VAL A 682 49.42 28.51 2.49
N GLY A 683 48.83 29.22 1.53
CA GLY A 683 49.54 30.12 0.63
C GLY A 683 49.90 31.41 1.34
N SER A 684 51.00 31.42 2.09
CA SER A 684 51.56 32.61 2.72
C SER A 684 53.08 32.57 2.64
N CYS A 685 53.62 33.09 1.53
CA CYS A 685 55.03 33.45 1.43
C CYS A 685 55.14 34.96 1.63
N THR A 686 55.81 35.36 2.70
CA THR A 686 56.33 36.73 2.87
C THR A 686 57.74 36.81 2.31
N VAL A 687 57.98 37.85 1.51
CA VAL A 687 59.26 38.40 1.02
C VAL A 687 60.54 37.82 1.67
N MET A 688 61.34 37.11 0.88
CA MET A 688 62.49 37.72 0.17
C MET A 688 62.63 37.09 -1.22
#